data_AF-A0AAN0IXD0-F1
#
_entry.id   AF-A0AAN0IXD0-F1
#
_cell.length_a   1.000
_cell.length_b   1.000
_cell.length_c   1.000
_cell.angle_alpha   90.00
_cell.angle_beta   90.00
_cell.angle_gamma   90.00
#
_symmetry.space_group_name_H-M   'P 1'
#
loop_
_entity.id
_entity.type
_entity.pdbx_description
1 polymer ?
#
loop_
_entity_poly.entity_id
_entity_poly.type
_entity_poly.pdbx_seq_one_letter_code
_entity_poly.pdbx_strand_id
1 'polypeptide(L)'
;MEEVDQEPDSTSVSSTTNRWQFLSEGVFSQHVPSPAVARPVGALRSTVLQRRTRTDDAPERINTSLRTLDSVLGGASPVTTPLASRSHLPTLETSVRSPNVTLSLMNESGVLRRMELSATPITPRPRTNDTNNTGLFSQIEDQSSFQLSLDQSLSSPPLKLNEKTYPNHPMLQVGLELMATFHNHLQEKNSPAQLLELLEGMEQTCAFQIDHLKSLENPTNVKDVLRELQLERDTWQLMRGLYSDRLSSSEEEEEDMIERELLPRTDKSIIEDFYSSDKFIRQAQIVVDWLEDIASRQLSNFPAKVKYYTDSVSWESTLHDVQHNLNTEHIVTELDPDGPSRQKRHLSDLDEKDEASLAKHLFECVRAGDINKAQELCLHCGQSWKSATLDGWKLYHDPNLLKGIDSELEEVEGNLGRTLWKSSCWELVKSSSYCDHEKALYAALSGNISHLLPVCQNWYDYVWAYFKVMVDVRVEQKLLVSNRYPSDDTVIIEMPQDYWKTILVPELIFQEIEATPSHKIRRQCTSCYHKAQKHIILGSLDGLVDDMHEWLKNTSQTHSHLLRFMAHLVLFVKAVHSSYHESKCNDILEAFIKTLVSHHLTDLVALYCSYLPPDRQVTAYSSLLESTTEPLQQKKCLELARECGLDVASITKQVVTTTQLLQEDVVPFPMDLAHDPGISESDRKKIDVLDWLFYEEVHRDEALRQSNALIREFLAVNKYRGADEVFQKIPSDTVTVITRNWSAKNGSSPLSHRLMSDIHEYVSIEAYLKAIKFFNLWFEHFHLSRPVSPSNGGTGGFMEQVAFDRQSEKHQS
;
A
#
# COMPACT_ATOMS: atom_id res chain seq x y z
N MET A 1 9.53 14.31 -30.83
CA MET A 1 9.03 14.79 -32.13
C MET A 1 7.54 15.00 -31.96
N GLU A 2 7.10 16.23 -32.19
CA GLU A 2 5.69 16.66 -32.10
C GLU A 2 4.86 15.96 -33.19
N GLU A 3 3.70 15.44 -32.82
CA GLU A 3 2.68 15.02 -33.78
C GLU A 3 1.39 15.82 -33.56
N VAL A 4 0.95 16.37 -34.68
CA VAL A 4 -0.22 17.21 -34.93
C VAL A 4 -1.33 16.27 -35.39
N ASP A 5 -2.43 16.18 -34.64
CA ASP A 5 -3.59 15.39 -35.04
C ASP A 5 -4.53 16.19 -35.95
N GLN A 6 -4.75 15.63 -37.14
CA GLN A 6 -5.72 16.06 -38.15
C GLN A 6 -7.05 15.34 -37.92
N GLU A 7 -8.15 16.11 -37.94
CA GLU A 7 -9.51 15.61 -38.14
C GLU A 7 -9.68 15.00 -39.56
N PRO A 8 -10.60 14.04 -39.73
CA PRO A 8 -11.21 13.80 -41.03
C PRO A 8 -12.70 14.09 -41.07
N ASP A 9 -13.06 14.51 -42.28
CA ASP A 9 -14.29 15.11 -42.75
C ASP A 9 -15.52 14.19 -42.89
N SER A 10 -16.63 14.90 -43.02
CA SER A 10 -18.05 14.51 -43.16
C SER A 10 -18.48 13.73 -44.42
N THR A 11 -19.63 13.02 -44.31
CA THR A 11 -20.76 12.93 -45.30
C THR A 11 -21.97 12.23 -44.63
N SER A 12 -23.10 12.92 -44.32
CA SER A 12 -24.33 13.15 -45.13
C SER A 12 -25.25 11.89 -45.19
N VAL A 13 -26.60 11.84 -45.08
CA VAL A 13 -27.79 12.73 -45.19
C VAL A 13 -29.00 12.00 -44.53
N SER A 14 -29.93 12.70 -43.84
CA SER A 14 -31.40 12.64 -44.11
C SER A 14 -32.28 13.45 -43.13
N SER A 15 -32.88 14.52 -43.67
CA SER A 15 -34.23 15.06 -43.47
C SER A 15 -35.00 14.82 -42.16
N THR A 16 -35.46 15.90 -41.52
CA THR A 16 -36.89 16.33 -41.59
C THR A 16 -37.13 17.70 -40.93
N THR A 17 -37.94 18.47 -41.64
CA THR A 17 -38.48 19.80 -41.34
C THR A 17 -39.42 19.79 -40.14
N ASN A 18 -39.37 20.80 -39.26
CA ASN A 18 -40.57 21.57 -38.89
C ASN A 18 -40.28 22.84 -38.09
N ARG A 19 -41.20 23.77 -38.28
CA ARG A 19 -41.14 25.23 -38.16
C ARG A 19 -42.16 25.64 -37.11
N TRP A 20 -41.77 26.39 -36.09
CA TRP A 20 -42.68 27.26 -35.32
C TRP A 20 -41.94 28.52 -34.85
N GLN A 21 -42.41 29.67 -35.35
CA GLN A 21 -42.11 31.03 -34.89
C GLN A 21 -43.11 31.44 -33.80
N PHE A 22 -42.73 32.43 -32.97
CA PHE A 22 -43.52 33.57 -32.39
C PHE A 22 -42.77 33.99 -31.10
N LEU A 23 -41.97 35.07 -31.07
CA LEU A 23 -42.22 36.53 -31.00
C LEU A 23 -42.12 37.12 -29.58
N SER A 24 -41.62 38.36 -29.55
CA SER A 24 -41.57 39.39 -28.49
C SER A 24 -40.47 39.28 -27.41
N GLU A 25 -39.88 40.34 -26.88
CA GLU A 25 -39.48 41.72 -27.26
C GLU A 25 -38.93 42.35 -25.95
N GLY A 26 -38.00 43.32 -26.07
CA GLY A 26 -37.60 44.24 -24.97
C GLY A 26 -36.30 43.84 -24.25
N VAL A 27 -35.10 44.35 -24.58
CA VAL A 27 -34.60 45.76 -24.50
C VAL A 27 -34.77 46.37 -23.11
N PHE A 28 -33.68 46.47 -22.34
CA PHE A 28 -33.02 47.76 -22.05
C PHE A 28 -31.66 47.57 -21.34
N SER A 29 -30.65 48.11 -22.01
CA SER A 29 -29.34 48.49 -21.49
C SER A 29 -29.49 49.64 -20.47
N GLN A 30 -28.60 49.76 -19.48
CA GLN A 30 -27.76 50.96 -19.39
C GLN A 30 -26.67 50.93 -18.32
N HIS A 31 -25.58 51.57 -18.73
CA HIS A 31 -24.31 51.79 -18.09
C HIS A 31 -24.34 52.66 -16.83
N VAL A 32 -23.33 52.35 -16.02
CA VAL A 32 -22.62 53.15 -15.00
C VAL A 32 -22.34 54.60 -15.44
N PRO A 33 -22.36 55.54 -14.49
CA PRO A 33 -21.35 56.59 -14.47
C PRO A 33 -20.68 56.78 -13.10
N SER A 34 -19.36 57.03 -13.12
CA SER A 34 -18.63 57.72 -12.05
C SER A 34 -19.03 59.20 -11.99
N PRO A 35 -18.79 59.88 -10.86
CA PRO A 35 -18.06 61.14 -10.97
C PRO A 35 -17.03 61.39 -9.85
N ALA A 36 -16.28 62.47 -10.08
CA ALA A 36 -15.00 62.86 -9.52
C ALA A 36 -15.09 63.84 -8.32
N VAL A 37 -13.96 63.94 -7.60
CA VAL A 37 -13.32 65.15 -6.99
C VAL A 37 -14.08 65.96 -5.92
N ALA A 38 -13.47 66.07 -4.72
CA ALA A 38 -13.44 67.32 -3.93
C ALA A 38 -12.28 67.34 -2.90
N ARG A 39 -11.43 68.38 -2.97
CA ARG A 39 -10.62 69.02 -1.90
C ARG A 39 -11.18 70.44 -1.73
N PRO A 40 -11.14 71.09 -0.54
CA PRO A 40 -9.98 71.93 -0.12
C PRO A 40 -9.73 72.00 1.42
N VAL A 41 -8.46 72.07 1.88
CA VAL A 41 -7.65 73.23 2.38
C VAL A 41 -8.09 73.92 3.70
N GLY A 42 -7.19 73.92 4.69
CA GLY A 42 -7.17 74.86 5.84
C GLY A 42 -6.12 74.49 6.90
N ALA A 43 -5.10 75.32 7.08
CA ALA A 43 -3.87 75.08 7.85
C ALA A 43 -3.78 75.90 9.17
N LEU A 44 -2.86 75.51 10.09
CA LEU A 44 -1.95 76.33 10.95
C LEU A 44 -1.31 75.41 12.03
N ARG A 45 0.00 75.04 11.96
CA ARG A 45 1.23 75.60 12.64
C ARG A 45 1.17 75.59 14.20
N SER A 46 2.17 75.25 15.02
CA SER A 46 3.65 75.09 14.94
C SER A 46 4.17 74.49 16.27
N THR A 47 5.22 73.66 16.38
CA THR A 47 6.67 73.96 16.69
C THR A 47 7.29 72.59 17.10
N VAL A 48 8.38 72.00 16.60
CA VAL A 48 9.82 72.31 16.34
C VAL A 48 10.68 72.57 17.58
N LEU A 49 11.57 71.61 17.88
CA LEU A 49 12.92 71.84 18.43
C LEU A 49 13.87 70.74 17.93
N GLN A 50 14.89 71.16 17.16
CA GLN A 50 16.02 70.37 16.64
C GLN A 50 17.23 70.42 17.60
N ARG A 51 18.10 69.40 17.56
CA ARG A 51 19.58 69.50 17.64
C ARG A 51 20.18 68.18 17.11
N ARG A 52 20.72 68.16 15.88
CA ARG A 52 22.13 68.36 15.46
C ARG A 52 23.11 67.26 15.92
N THR A 53 23.56 66.45 14.96
CA THR A 53 24.84 65.70 14.99
C THR A 53 25.81 66.36 14.01
N ARG A 54 27.10 66.39 14.37
CA ARG A 54 28.22 66.90 13.56
C ARG A 54 29.35 65.87 13.63
N THR A 55 30.10 65.77 12.54
CA THR A 55 31.13 64.79 12.18
C THR A 55 32.53 65.12 12.74
N ASP A 56 33.39 64.10 12.63
CA ASP A 56 34.86 64.05 12.48
C ASP A 56 35.79 64.29 13.69
N ASP A 57 36.58 63.25 14.04
CA ASP A 57 38.04 63.19 13.74
C ASP A 57 38.65 61.83 14.15
N ALA A 58 39.50 61.27 13.26
CA ALA A 58 40.38 60.09 13.44
C ALA A 58 41.69 60.50 14.20
N PRO A 59 42.73 59.65 14.47
CA PRO A 59 43.49 58.88 13.44
C PRO A 59 44.23 57.56 13.86
N GLU A 60 44.61 56.77 12.83
CA GLU A 60 45.90 56.03 12.63
C GLU A 60 46.36 54.91 13.62
N ARG A 61 47.02 53.78 13.27
CA ARG A 61 47.77 53.31 12.07
C ARG A 61 48.28 51.84 12.25
N ILE A 62 48.56 51.18 11.10
CA ILE A 62 49.57 50.12 10.79
C ILE A 62 49.25 48.65 11.20
N ASN A 63 48.80 47.77 10.29
CA ASN A 63 49.52 46.93 9.29
C ASN A 63 50.58 45.94 9.83
N THR A 64 50.41 44.63 9.63
CA THR A 64 51.17 43.82 8.64
C THR A 64 50.91 42.31 8.74
N SER A 65 50.75 41.69 7.57
CA SER A 65 50.87 40.26 7.29
C SER A 65 52.33 39.79 7.31
N LEU A 66 52.61 38.54 7.71
CA LEU A 66 53.30 37.51 6.92
C LEU A 66 53.82 36.31 7.74
N ARG A 67 53.80 35.18 7.04
CA ARG A 67 54.29 33.81 7.33
C ARG A 67 55.73 33.75 7.87
N THR A 68 56.04 32.67 8.58
CA THR A 68 57.24 31.83 8.32
C THR A 68 57.08 30.42 8.92
N LEU A 69 57.67 29.46 8.21
CA LEU A 69 57.71 28.01 8.42
C LEU A 69 59.10 27.61 8.98
N ASP A 70 59.20 26.34 9.39
CA ASP A 70 60.39 25.54 9.73
C ASP A 70 61.04 25.75 11.10
N SER A 71 61.55 24.73 11.81
CA SER A 71 61.48 23.27 11.75
C SER A 71 62.28 22.71 12.95
N VAL A 72 62.23 21.37 13.16
CA VAL A 72 63.33 20.50 13.65
C VAL A 72 63.41 20.14 15.16
N LEU A 73 63.16 18.82 15.38
CA LEU A 73 63.69 17.87 16.38
C LEU A 73 63.25 18.04 17.85
N GLY A 74 62.87 17.02 18.61
CA GLY A 74 62.84 15.57 18.46
C GLY A 74 62.27 15.03 19.80
N GLY A 75 61.43 14.01 19.79
CA GLY A 75 61.89 12.67 20.15
C GLY A 75 61.44 12.27 21.57
N ALA A 76 61.03 11.00 21.66
CA ALA A 76 60.83 10.20 22.88
C ALA A 76 59.48 10.29 23.62
N SER A 77 58.57 9.36 23.29
CA SER A 77 57.88 8.57 24.33
C SER A 77 58.92 7.67 25.04
N PRO A 78 58.70 7.23 26.29
CA PRO A 78 57.93 5.99 26.46
C PRO A 78 57.09 5.87 27.77
N VAL A 79 56.00 5.10 27.66
CA VAL A 79 55.61 3.98 28.56
C VAL A 79 55.33 4.28 30.05
N THR A 80 54.08 4.11 30.51
CA THR A 80 53.66 3.00 31.42
C THR A 80 52.18 3.15 31.85
N THR A 81 51.35 2.16 31.51
CA THR A 81 50.26 1.62 32.36
C THR A 81 50.91 0.86 33.54
N PRO A 82 50.23 0.42 34.65
CA PRO A 82 48.90 -0.21 34.68
C PRO A 82 48.07 -0.10 36.01
N LEU A 83 46.99 -0.91 36.05
CA LEU A 83 46.18 -1.42 37.19
C LEU A 83 45.02 -0.50 37.64
N ALA A 84 43.74 -0.84 37.48
CA ALA A 84 42.97 -2.05 37.82
C ALA A 84 42.88 -2.34 39.33
N SER A 85 41.75 -1.99 39.94
CA SER A 85 41.14 -2.78 41.01
C SER A 85 39.67 -2.39 41.23
N ARG A 86 38.79 -3.37 40.98
CA ARG A 86 37.45 -3.50 41.57
C ARG A 86 37.52 -3.30 43.09
N SER A 87 36.47 -2.75 43.69
CA SER A 87 35.47 -3.56 44.41
C SER A 87 34.70 -2.80 45.53
N HIS A 88 33.44 -3.21 45.67
CA HIS A 88 32.61 -3.26 46.88
C HIS A 88 31.96 -1.97 47.45
N LEU A 89 30.64 -1.91 47.21
CA LEU A 89 29.59 -1.51 48.16
C LEU A 89 29.89 -1.93 49.60
N PRO A 90 29.40 -1.17 50.58
CA PRO A 90 28.29 -1.73 51.36
C PRO A 90 27.15 -0.75 51.63
N THR A 91 25.96 -1.33 51.61
CA THR A 91 24.69 -0.90 52.22
C THR A 91 24.86 -0.51 53.69
N LEU A 92 24.22 0.59 54.09
CA LEU A 92 23.86 0.87 55.49
C LEU A 92 22.54 1.66 55.51
N GLU A 93 21.46 0.95 55.82
CA GLU A 93 20.24 1.53 56.36
C GLU A 93 20.54 2.17 57.71
N THR A 94 20.09 3.41 57.94
CA THR A 94 19.46 3.79 59.21
C THR A 94 18.63 5.06 59.03
N SER A 95 17.34 4.89 59.33
CA SER A 95 16.34 5.89 59.73
C SER A 95 16.91 7.02 60.60
N VAL A 96 16.35 8.23 60.47
CA VAL A 96 15.70 9.02 61.55
C VAL A 96 15.70 10.54 61.23
N ARG A 97 14.46 11.08 61.19
CA ARG A 97 13.99 12.44 61.56
C ARG A 97 14.43 13.67 60.75
N SER A 98 13.43 14.25 60.11
CA SER A 98 13.24 15.67 59.87
C SER A 98 13.17 16.50 61.17
N PRO A 99 13.60 17.77 61.12
CA PRO A 99 13.01 18.81 61.94
C PRO A 99 12.38 19.91 61.06
N ASN A 100 11.10 20.17 61.32
CA ASN A 100 10.48 21.48 61.14
C ASN A 100 11.00 22.43 62.23
N VAL A 101 11.12 23.73 61.92
CA VAL A 101 10.61 24.91 62.68
C VAL A 101 11.31 26.19 62.14
N THR A 102 10.63 27.07 61.40
CA THR A 102 9.79 28.26 61.78
C THR A 102 10.56 29.54 62.17
N LEU A 103 10.19 30.69 61.57
CA LEU A 103 10.21 32.08 62.10
C LEU A 103 9.48 32.98 61.05
N SER A 104 8.23 33.45 61.16
CA SER A 104 7.44 34.28 62.12
C SER A 104 7.72 35.80 62.14
N LEU A 105 6.60 36.54 62.23
CA LEU A 105 6.31 37.94 62.68
C LEU A 105 6.00 38.91 61.52
N MET A 106 4.94 39.74 61.52
CA MET A 106 4.03 40.19 62.58
C MET A 106 2.75 40.84 61.98
N ASN A 107 1.65 40.81 62.74
CA ASN A 107 0.34 41.43 62.46
C ASN A 107 0.16 42.74 63.25
N GLU A 108 -0.70 43.64 62.75
CA GLU A 108 -1.64 44.50 63.52
C GLU A 108 -2.94 44.52 62.69
N SER A 109 -4.18 44.34 63.15
CA SER A 109 -4.86 44.58 64.42
C SER A 109 -6.13 43.70 64.47
N GLY A 110 -6.43 43.08 65.62
CA GLY A 110 -7.52 42.10 65.75
C GLY A 110 -8.92 42.67 66.08
N VAL A 111 -9.95 41.85 65.82
CA VAL A 111 -11.07 41.47 66.71
C VAL A 111 -12.04 40.57 65.92
N LEU A 112 -12.40 39.40 66.49
CA LEU A 112 -13.36 38.43 65.95
C LEU A 112 -14.71 38.54 66.67
N ARG A 113 -15.83 38.59 65.93
CA ARG A 113 -17.12 37.96 66.31
C ARG A 113 -18.13 37.81 65.15
N ARG A 114 -18.37 36.55 64.79
CA ARG A 114 -19.64 35.80 64.53
C ARG A 114 -20.78 36.38 63.64
N MET A 115 -20.96 35.70 62.49
CA MET A 115 -22.17 35.25 61.75
C MET A 115 -23.42 36.16 61.63
N GLU A 116 -23.85 36.42 60.39
CA GLU A 116 -25.10 35.87 59.78
C GLU A 116 -25.23 36.22 58.28
N LEU A 117 -26.11 35.49 57.59
CA LEU A 117 -26.16 35.17 56.16
C LEU A 117 -26.87 36.19 55.24
N SER A 118 -26.52 36.11 53.95
CA SER A 118 -27.40 36.10 52.74
C SER A 118 -27.41 37.29 51.76
N ALA A 119 -27.38 36.86 50.48
CA ALA A 119 -28.09 37.39 49.30
C ALA A 119 -27.43 38.45 48.36
N THR A 120 -26.99 37.91 47.21
CA THR A 120 -27.10 38.42 45.82
C THR A 120 -26.12 39.49 45.33
N PRO A 121 -25.70 39.38 44.05
CA PRO A 121 -26.33 40.25 43.06
C PRO A 121 -26.74 39.57 41.75
N ILE A 122 -27.72 40.24 41.14
CA ILE A 122 -28.52 39.92 39.96
C ILE A 122 -27.75 40.23 38.66
N THR A 123 -27.96 39.38 37.66
CA THR A 123 -27.51 39.53 36.25
C THR A 123 -28.36 40.56 35.48
N PRO A 124 -27.93 40.95 34.27
CA PRO A 124 -28.73 40.52 33.12
C PRO A 124 -27.92 39.94 31.95
N ARG A 125 -28.45 38.82 31.43
CA ARG A 125 -28.16 38.03 30.20
C ARG A 125 -28.64 38.76 28.90
N PRO A 126 -28.63 38.14 27.68
CA PRO A 126 -27.60 37.37 26.94
C PRO A 126 -27.59 37.70 25.40
N ARG A 127 -26.72 37.05 24.59
CA ARG A 127 -27.11 36.40 23.30
C ARG A 127 -26.01 35.51 22.67
N THR A 128 -26.36 34.21 22.56
CA THR A 128 -26.03 33.18 21.54
C THR A 128 -24.57 32.81 21.31
N ASN A 129 -24.09 31.67 21.85
CA ASN A 129 -24.17 30.27 21.35
C ASN A 129 -22.98 29.94 20.44
N ASP A 130 -22.03 29.17 20.97
CA ASP A 130 -21.61 27.86 20.44
C ASP A 130 -20.45 27.33 21.29
N THR A 131 -20.79 26.51 22.29
CA THR A 131 -19.85 25.67 23.03
C THR A 131 -20.23 24.23 22.75
N ASN A 132 -19.59 23.66 21.74
CA ASN A 132 -19.52 22.23 21.49
C ASN A 132 -18.16 21.97 20.84
N ASN A 133 -17.11 21.72 21.63
CA ASN A 133 -15.97 20.92 21.14
C ASN A 133 -14.99 20.36 22.18
N THR A 134 -15.36 20.32 23.47
CA THR A 134 -14.48 19.73 24.50
C THR A 134 -15.01 18.41 25.07
N GLY A 135 -15.91 17.72 24.36
CA GLY A 135 -16.56 16.48 24.81
C GLY A 135 -16.64 15.35 23.79
N LEU A 136 -15.82 15.36 22.73
CA LEU A 136 -15.87 14.33 21.66
C LEU A 136 -14.60 13.46 21.55
N PHE A 137 -13.69 13.52 22.51
CA PHE A 137 -12.37 12.86 22.42
C PHE A 137 -12.19 11.65 23.35
N SER A 138 -13.28 11.09 23.91
CA SER A 138 -13.20 9.94 24.84
C SER A 138 -14.06 8.74 24.40
N GLN A 139 -14.32 8.57 23.11
CA GLN A 139 -15.14 7.45 22.59
C GLN A 139 -14.55 6.75 21.34
N ILE A 140 -13.25 6.91 21.08
CA ILE A 140 -12.51 6.11 20.06
C ILE A 140 -11.37 5.34 20.73
N GLU A 141 -11.63 4.79 21.91
CA GLU A 141 -10.73 3.87 22.60
C GLU A 141 -11.49 2.54 22.74
N ASP A 142 -10.76 1.42 22.56
CA ASP A 142 -11.22 0.02 22.55
C ASP A 142 -11.77 -0.58 21.25
N GLN A 143 -11.00 -0.52 20.15
CA GLN A 143 -11.04 -1.57 19.11
C GLN A 143 -9.69 -2.23 18.80
N SER A 144 -8.58 -1.81 19.41
CA SER A 144 -7.23 -2.32 19.12
C SER A 144 -6.76 -3.38 20.11
N SER A 145 -7.58 -4.41 20.37
CA SER A 145 -7.09 -5.62 21.05
C SER A 145 -6.69 -6.65 19.99
N PHE A 146 -5.39 -6.70 19.69
CA PHE A 146 -4.80 -7.69 18.80
C PHE A 146 -4.87 -9.08 19.46
N GLN A 147 -5.92 -9.85 19.16
CA GLN A 147 -5.93 -11.27 19.45
C GLN A 147 -5.61 -12.05 18.17
N LEU A 148 -4.42 -12.66 18.17
CA LEU A 148 -3.98 -13.64 17.18
C LEU A 148 -4.88 -14.88 17.29
N SER A 149 -5.77 -15.06 16.31
CA SER A 149 -6.60 -16.24 16.16
C SER A 149 -6.52 -16.73 14.72
N LEU A 150 -5.58 -17.62 14.44
CA LEU A 150 -5.59 -18.44 13.24
C LEU A 150 -5.53 -19.91 13.67
N ASP A 151 -6.61 -20.64 13.43
CA ASP A 151 -6.68 -22.08 13.66
C ASP A 151 -6.20 -22.85 12.41
N GLN A 152 -5.07 -23.53 12.60
CA GLN A 152 -4.55 -24.80 12.04
C GLN A 152 -4.33 -25.04 10.52
N SER A 153 -3.06 -25.41 10.25
CA SER A 153 -2.51 -26.40 9.32
C SER A 153 -2.02 -25.96 7.93
N LEU A 154 -0.89 -25.23 7.87
CA LEU A 154 -0.09 -25.03 6.66
C LEU A 154 1.43 -25.03 6.91
N SER A 155 2.00 -26.19 7.23
CA SER A 155 3.45 -26.40 7.21
C SER A 155 3.88 -26.84 5.81
N SER A 156 3.88 -25.92 4.86
CA SER A 156 4.40 -26.15 3.50
C SER A 156 5.92 -25.83 3.44
N PRO A 157 6.72 -26.59 2.68
CA PRO A 157 8.13 -26.24 2.46
C PRO A 157 8.27 -24.92 1.66
N PRO A 158 9.40 -24.19 1.80
CA PRO A 158 9.63 -22.94 1.09
C PRO A 158 9.52 -23.15 -0.43
N LEU A 159 8.83 -22.23 -1.12
CA LEU A 159 8.63 -22.27 -2.56
C LEU A 159 9.97 -22.09 -3.28
N LYS A 160 10.49 -23.18 -3.86
CA LYS A 160 11.60 -23.13 -4.83
C LYS A 160 11.03 -23.06 -6.23
N LEU A 161 10.89 -21.84 -6.77
CA LEU A 161 10.54 -21.64 -8.17
C LEU A 161 11.67 -22.19 -9.05
N ASN A 162 11.33 -23.12 -9.93
CA ASN A 162 12.26 -23.68 -10.91
C ASN A 162 12.25 -22.77 -12.15
N GLU A 163 13.30 -21.98 -12.37
CA GLU A 163 13.40 -20.99 -13.47
C GLU A 163 13.14 -21.60 -14.86
N LYS A 164 13.32 -22.91 -15.03
CA LYS A 164 13.15 -23.62 -16.32
C LYS A 164 11.70 -23.92 -16.69
N THR A 165 10.74 -23.73 -15.78
CA THR A 165 9.35 -24.18 -15.95
C THR A 165 8.40 -23.06 -16.37
N TYR A 166 8.83 -21.79 -16.26
CA TYR A 166 7.98 -20.63 -16.52
C TYR A 166 8.44 -19.88 -17.78
N PRO A 167 7.52 -19.30 -18.58
CA PRO A 167 7.89 -18.54 -19.76
C PRO A 167 8.81 -17.36 -19.38
N ASN A 168 9.83 -17.10 -20.22
CA ASN A 168 10.82 -16.00 -20.09
C ASN A 168 10.20 -14.60 -20.32
N HIS A 169 9.02 -14.34 -19.74
CA HIS A 169 8.41 -13.03 -19.76
C HIS A 169 8.79 -12.29 -18.47
N PRO A 170 9.57 -11.19 -18.54
CA PRO A 170 10.10 -10.52 -17.36
C PRO A 170 9.02 -10.09 -16.37
N MET A 171 7.81 -9.75 -16.85
CA MET A 171 6.69 -9.39 -15.96
C MET A 171 6.12 -10.57 -15.16
N LEU A 172 6.14 -11.77 -15.74
CA LEU A 172 5.69 -12.97 -15.02
C LEU A 172 6.73 -13.33 -13.96
N GLN A 173 8.01 -13.21 -14.29
CA GLN A 173 9.12 -13.46 -13.38
C GLN A 173 9.08 -12.53 -12.15
N VAL A 174 8.89 -11.22 -12.36
CA VAL A 174 8.70 -10.26 -11.25
C VAL A 174 7.55 -10.69 -10.33
N GLY A 175 6.41 -11.07 -10.92
CA GLY A 175 5.25 -11.53 -10.15
C GLY A 175 5.53 -12.81 -9.36
N LEU A 176 6.23 -13.77 -9.95
CA LEU A 176 6.60 -15.04 -9.31
C LEU A 176 7.56 -14.81 -8.14
N GLU A 177 8.57 -13.95 -8.30
CA GLU A 177 9.54 -13.64 -7.24
C GLU A 177 8.87 -12.94 -6.04
N LEU A 178 7.94 -12.01 -6.30
CA LEU A 178 7.15 -11.37 -5.25
C LEU A 178 6.24 -12.36 -4.52
N MET A 179 5.59 -13.28 -5.25
CA MET A 179 4.76 -14.33 -4.63
C MET A 179 5.59 -15.29 -3.78
N ALA A 180 6.79 -15.66 -4.24
CA ALA A 180 7.68 -16.53 -3.48
C ALA A 180 8.20 -15.86 -2.22
N THR A 181 8.60 -14.60 -2.32
CA THR A 181 9.05 -13.80 -1.17
C THR A 181 7.93 -13.69 -0.13
N PHE A 182 6.72 -13.33 -0.57
CA PHE A 182 5.56 -13.23 0.31
C PHE A 182 5.31 -14.56 1.04
N HIS A 183 5.31 -15.68 0.32
CA HIS A 183 5.07 -16.98 0.93
C HIS A 183 6.19 -17.40 1.90
N ASN A 184 7.45 -17.18 1.55
CA ASN A 184 8.58 -17.58 2.40
C ASN A 184 8.58 -16.86 3.76
N HIS A 185 8.05 -15.63 3.80
CA HIS A 185 7.94 -14.85 5.04
C HIS A 185 6.60 -15.09 5.76
N LEU A 186 5.52 -15.45 5.06
CA LEU A 186 4.23 -15.76 5.68
C LEU A 186 4.24 -17.18 6.26
N GLN A 187 4.15 -17.31 7.59
CA GLN A 187 4.16 -18.60 8.30
C GLN A 187 2.86 -18.86 9.10
N GLU A 188 2.69 -20.09 9.59
CA GLU A 188 1.48 -20.54 10.31
C GLU A 188 1.18 -19.75 11.60
N LYS A 189 2.23 -19.28 12.29
CA LYS A 189 2.13 -18.51 13.54
C LYS A 189 2.86 -17.20 13.38
N ASN A 190 2.28 -16.30 12.62
CA ASN A 190 2.86 -14.98 12.40
C ASN A 190 2.90 -14.19 13.71
N SER A 191 4.09 -14.16 14.32
CA SER A 191 4.38 -13.18 15.36
C SER A 191 4.39 -11.77 14.75
N PRO A 192 4.11 -10.71 15.54
CA PRO A 192 4.20 -9.34 15.04
C PRO A 192 5.55 -8.99 14.40
N ALA A 193 6.65 -9.55 14.93
CA ALA A 193 7.99 -9.41 14.37
C ALA A 193 8.12 -10.05 12.97
N GLN A 194 7.58 -11.25 12.77
CA GLN A 194 7.59 -11.90 11.45
C GLN A 194 6.74 -11.16 10.42
N LEU A 195 5.64 -10.52 10.85
CA LEU A 195 4.84 -9.66 9.96
C LEU A 195 5.60 -8.39 9.56
N LEU A 196 6.43 -7.83 10.44
CA LEU A 196 7.35 -6.76 10.08
C LEU A 196 8.42 -7.23 9.07
N GLU A 197 9.00 -8.41 9.29
CA GLU A 197 9.95 -9.01 8.34
C GLU A 197 9.30 -9.29 6.97
N LEU A 198 8.03 -9.71 6.94
CA LEU A 198 7.25 -9.86 5.70
C LEU A 198 7.13 -8.53 4.95
N LEU A 199 6.74 -7.45 5.63
CA LEU A 199 6.60 -6.13 5.02
C LEU A 199 7.95 -5.62 4.49
N GLU A 200 9.02 -5.79 5.25
CA GLU A 200 10.38 -5.46 4.83
C GLU A 200 10.83 -6.30 3.61
N GLY A 201 10.58 -7.61 3.62
CA GLY A 201 10.91 -8.49 2.51
C GLY A 201 10.18 -8.10 1.21
N MET A 202 8.90 -7.72 1.32
CA MET A 202 8.11 -7.23 0.18
C MET A 202 8.63 -5.88 -0.34
N GLU A 203 8.93 -4.93 0.55
CA GLU A 203 9.53 -3.64 0.22
C GLU A 203 10.85 -3.81 -0.55
N GLN A 204 11.78 -4.61 0.00
CA GLN A 204 13.10 -4.85 -0.58
C GLN A 204 13.00 -5.56 -1.93
N THR A 205 12.10 -6.54 -2.05
CA THR A 205 11.91 -7.26 -3.31
C THR A 205 11.35 -6.33 -4.38
N CYS A 206 10.33 -5.52 -4.07
CA CYS A 206 9.84 -4.51 -5.02
C CYS A 206 10.96 -3.53 -5.43
N ALA A 207 11.78 -3.06 -4.49
CA ALA A 207 12.90 -2.17 -4.79
C ALA A 207 13.92 -2.82 -5.74
N PHE A 208 14.31 -4.06 -5.47
CA PHE A 208 15.21 -4.83 -6.33
C PHE A 208 14.64 -5.01 -7.75
N GLN A 209 13.36 -5.37 -7.87
CA GLN A 209 12.69 -5.53 -9.17
C GLN A 209 12.60 -4.20 -9.93
N ILE A 210 12.34 -3.09 -9.25
CA ILE A 210 12.32 -1.76 -9.86
C ILE A 210 13.67 -1.43 -10.47
N ASP A 211 14.77 -1.66 -9.74
CA ASP A 211 16.10 -1.35 -10.24
C ASP A 211 16.54 -2.30 -11.36
N HIS A 212 16.15 -3.58 -11.27
CA HIS A 212 16.31 -4.53 -12.37
C HIS A 212 15.56 -4.08 -13.63
N LEU A 213 14.29 -3.68 -13.52
CA LEU A 213 13.49 -3.21 -14.66
C LEU A 213 13.99 -1.90 -15.25
N LYS A 214 14.52 -0.97 -14.43
CA LYS A 214 15.18 0.25 -14.93
C LYS A 214 16.42 -0.04 -15.78
N SER A 215 17.11 -1.15 -15.51
CA SER A 215 18.29 -1.57 -16.27
C SER A 215 17.96 -2.14 -17.66
N LEU A 216 16.69 -2.49 -17.91
CA LEU A 216 16.24 -3.06 -19.18
C LEU A 216 15.84 -1.96 -20.19
N GLU A 217 16.41 -1.98 -21.39
CA GLU A 217 16.23 -0.94 -22.43
C GLU A 217 14.88 -0.96 -23.18
N ASN A 218 13.80 -1.51 -22.61
CA ASN A 218 12.49 -1.64 -23.29
C ASN A 218 11.46 -0.56 -22.83
N PRO A 219 10.96 0.33 -23.70
CA PRO A 219 10.46 1.64 -23.25
C PRO A 219 8.97 1.82 -22.95
N THR A 220 8.06 0.92 -23.34
CA THR A 220 6.60 1.19 -23.22
C THR A 220 5.89 0.30 -22.19
N ASN A 221 5.88 -1.02 -22.37
CA ASN A 221 5.21 -1.92 -21.40
C ASN A 221 5.90 -1.97 -20.03
N VAL A 222 7.18 -1.64 -19.96
CA VAL A 222 7.95 -1.63 -18.69
C VAL A 222 7.59 -0.42 -17.83
N LYS A 223 7.22 0.72 -18.43
CA LYS A 223 6.97 1.96 -17.67
C LYS A 223 5.74 1.88 -16.80
N ASP A 224 4.65 1.31 -17.31
CA ASP A 224 3.42 1.14 -16.54
C ASP A 224 3.66 0.20 -15.37
N VAL A 225 4.32 -0.94 -15.61
CA VAL A 225 4.67 -1.91 -14.56
C VAL A 225 5.64 -1.33 -13.54
N LEU A 226 6.64 -0.57 -13.98
CA LEU A 226 7.56 0.13 -13.09
C LEU A 226 6.81 1.07 -12.14
N ARG A 227 5.85 1.84 -12.68
CA ARG A 227 5.02 2.75 -11.90
C ARG A 227 4.16 1.98 -10.89
N GLU A 228 3.56 0.87 -11.31
CA GLU A 228 2.74 0.01 -10.43
C GLU A 228 3.58 -0.59 -9.29
N LEU A 229 4.79 -1.09 -9.58
CA LEU A 229 5.72 -1.61 -8.57
C LEU A 229 6.22 -0.52 -7.62
N GLN A 230 6.44 0.69 -8.13
CA GLN A 230 6.78 1.84 -7.29
C GLN A 230 5.66 2.13 -6.29
N LEU A 231 4.42 2.22 -6.77
CA LEU A 231 3.25 2.44 -5.90
C LEU A 231 3.09 1.31 -4.87
N GLU A 232 3.33 0.07 -5.27
CA GLU A 232 3.28 -1.07 -4.36
C GLU A 232 4.38 -1.02 -3.31
N ARG A 233 5.64 -0.82 -3.70
CA ARG A 233 6.78 -0.64 -2.78
C ARG A 233 6.47 0.45 -1.76
N ASP A 234 6.02 1.60 -2.25
CA ASP A 234 5.72 2.77 -1.41
C ASP A 234 4.57 2.45 -0.44
N THR A 235 3.62 1.60 -0.83
CA THR A 235 2.55 1.13 0.06
C THR A 235 3.07 0.18 1.13
N TRP A 236 3.94 -0.78 0.79
CA TRP A 236 4.56 -1.69 1.77
C TRP A 236 5.42 -0.95 2.79
N GLN A 237 6.19 0.04 2.34
CA GLN A 237 6.99 0.90 3.21
C GLN A 237 6.13 1.69 4.21
N LEU A 238 5.03 2.29 3.74
CA LEU A 238 4.05 2.97 4.60
C LEU A 238 3.47 2.02 5.65
N MET A 239 3.04 0.83 5.23
CA MET A 239 2.49 -0.18 6.13
C MET A 239 3.51 -0.58 7.20
N ARG A 240 4.77 -0.79 6.82
CA ARG A 240 5.86 -1.13 7.75
C ARG A 240 6.04 -0.05 8.80
N GLY A 241 6.14 1.21 8.39
CA GLY A 241 6.31 2.34 9.31
C GLY A 241 5.17 2.45 10.32
N LEU A 242 3.92 2.44 9.84
CA LEU A 242 2.75 2.55 10.71
C LEU A 242 2.54 1.31 11.59
N TYR A 243 2.78 0.11 11.06
CA TYR A 243 2.62 -1.13 11.81
C TYR A 243 3.68 -1.24 12.92
N SER A 244 4.92 -0.82 12.66
CA SER A 244 5.99 -0.80 13.66
C SER A 244 5.64 0.10 14.85
N ASP A 245 5.15 1.32 14.62
CA ASP A 245 4.73 2.24 15.69
C ASP A 245 3.55 1.70 16.51
N ARG A 246 2.57 1.09 15.83
CA ARG A 246 1.40 0.48 16.49
C ARG A 246 1.82 -0.62 17.45
N LEU A 247 2.85 -1.40 17.13
CA LEU A 247 3.40 -2.45 17.98
C LEU A 247 4.22 -1.94 19.17
N SER A 248 4.99 -0.85 19.00
CA SER A 248 5.81 -0.29 20.08
C SER A 248 5.00 0.50 21.12
N SER A 249 3.73 0.79 20.85
CA SER A 249 2.90 1.67 21.67
C SER A 249 2.22 1.02 22.88
N SER A 250 2.66 -0.18 23.29
CA SER A 250 2.15 -0.92 24.44
C SER A 250 3.16 -0.90 25.58
N GLU A 251 2.74 -0.25 26.68
CA GLU A 251 3.32 -0.34 28.03
C GLU A 251 4.51 0.61 28.31
N GLU A 252 4.44 1.34 29.44
CA GLU A 252 5.56 1.94 30.19
C GLU A 252 5.86 3.47 30.17
N GLU A 253 4.92 4.43 30.25
CA GLU A 253 5.34 5.86 30.50
C GLU A 253 4.45 6.75 31.40
N GLU A 254 3.41 6.25 32.08
CA GLU A 254 2.49 7.15 32.80
C GLU A 254 3.01 7.69 34.16
N GLU A 255 3.83 6.94 34.89
CA GLU A 255 4.20 7.32 36.27
C GLU A 255 5.31 8.40 36.36
N ASP A 256 6.16 8.54 35.33
CA ASP A 256 7.29 9.49 35.31
C ASP A 256 6.94 10.89 34.74
N MET A 257 5.77 11.05 34.12
CA MET A 257 5.45 12.24 33.31
C MET A 257 5.16 13.49 34.16
N ILE A 258 4.58 13.32 35.35
CA ILE A 258 4.13 14.43 36.22
C ILE A 258 5.32 15.19 36.83
N GLU A 259 6.38 14.50 37.26
CA GLU A 259 7.57 15.17 37.81
C GLU A 259 8.35 15.93 36.73
N ARG A 260 8.36 15.43 35.48
CA ARG A 260 9.02 16.08 34.34
C ARG A 260 8.32 17.36 33.89
N GLU A 261 7.00 17.46 34.03
CA GLU A 261 6.24 18.68 33.66
C GLU A 261 6.49 19.89 34.57
N LEU A 262 6.97 19.66 35.81
CA LEU A 262 7.20 20.72 36.80
C LEU A 262 8.55 21.44 36.63
N LEU A 263 9.49 20.85 35.88
CA LEU A 263 10.81 21.43 35.63
C LEU A 263 10.77 22.39 34.42
N PRO A 264 11.64 23.42 34.37
CA PRO A 264 11.82 24.21 33.16
C PRO A 264 12.39 23.37 32.02
N ARG A 265 11.82 23.51 30.83
CA ARG A 265 12.14 22.67 29.67
C ARG A 265 12.34 23.50 28.41
N THR A 266 13.14 22.96 27.48
CA THR A 266 13.30 23.54 26.14
C THR A 266 12.22 23.05 25.21
N ASP A 267 11.96 23.82 24.15
CA ASP A 267 11.00 23.46 23.11
C ASP A 267 11.27 22.05 22.55
N LYS A 268 12.54 21.72 22.24
CA LYS A 268 12.91 20.39 21.75
C LYS A 268 12.51 19.28 22.72
N SER A 269 12.87 19.41 24.00
CA SER A 269 12.56 18.39 25.02
C SER A 269 11.06 18.21 25.26
N ILE A 270 10.27 19.29 25.18
CA ILE A 270 8.82 19.23 25.32
C ILE A 270 8.21 18.45 24.16
N ILE A 271 8.73 18.68 22.96
CA ILE A 271 8.23 18.03 21.75
C ILE A 271 8.69 16.57 21.69
N GLU A 272 9.91 16.23 22.09
CA GLU A 272 10.35 14.83 22.19
C GLU A 272 9.42 14.00 23.08
N ASP A 273 9.04 14.51 24.26
CA ASP A 273 8.04 13.85 25.13
C ASP A 273 6.64 13.83 24.51
N PHE A 274 6.27 14.87 23.77
CA PHE A 274 4.99 14.87 23.06
C PHE A 274 4.95 13.76 21.99
N TYR A 275 6.05 13.56 21.26
CA TYR A 275 6.17 12.44 20.34
C TYR A 275 6.20 11.09 21.09
N SER A 276 6.84 10.95 22.25
CA SER A 276 6.83 9.67 22.99
C SER A 276 5.43 9.30 23.52
N SER A 277 4.66 10.29 23.96
CA SER A 277 3.33 10.09 24.57
C SER A 277 2.18 9.99 23.56
N ASP A 278 2.16 10.83 22.53
CA ASP A 278 1.00 10.94 21.62
C ASP A 278 1.15 10.05 20.36
N LYS A 279 0.29 9.04 20.24
CA LYS A 279 0.30 8.12 19.09
C LYS A 279 -0.09 8.80 17.78
N PHE A 280 -0.97 9.78 17.84
CA PHE A 280 -1.49 10.45 16.64
C PHE A 280 -0.40 11.27 15.96
N ILE A 281 0.37 12.07 16.72
CA ILE A 281 1.45 12.90 16.15
C ILE A 281 2.58 12.04 15.57
N ARG A 282 2.94 10.93 16.24
CA ARG A 282 3.93 9.97 15.71
C ARG A 282 3.49 9.40 14.37
N GLN A 283 2.25 8.91 14.27
CA GLN A 283 1.75 8.34 13.02
C GLN A 283 1.65 9.39 11.91
N ALA A 284 1.23 10.61 12.24
CA ALA A 284 1.24 11.71 11.29
C ALA A 284 2.65 12.04 10.78
N GLN A 285 3.65 12.02 11.65
CA GLN A 285 5.05 12.22 11.28
C GLN A 285 5.60 11.07 10.44
N ILE A 286 5.27 9.82 10.75
CA ILE A 286 5.63 8.66 9.91
C ILE A 286 5.11 8.82 8.48
N VAL A 287 3.90 9.36 8.31
CA VAL A 287 3.36 9.67 6.99
C VAL A 287 4.17 10.77 6.30
N VAL A 288 4.58 11.83 7.02
CA VAL A 288 5.46 12.88 6.48
C VAL A 288 6.80 12.30 6.05
N ASP A 289 7.46 11.52 6.91
CA ASP A 289 8.77 10.92 6.66
C ASP A 289 8.73 9.96 5.46
N TRP A 290 7.68 9.15 5.36
CA TRP A 290 7.42 8.29 4.22
C TRP A 290 7.32 9.09 2.90
N LEU A 291 6.61 10.21 2.91
CA LEU A 291 6.45 11.06 1.73
C LEU A 291 7.74 11.82 1.38
N GLU A 292 8.51 12.21 2.38
CA GLU A 292 9.83 12.86 2.21
C GLU A 292 10.84 11.87 1.63
N ASP A 293 10.84 10.60 2.08
CA ASP A 293 11.70 9.54 1.54
C ASP A 293 11.37 9.19 0.06
N ILE A 294 10.08 9.12 -0.30
CA ILE A 294 9.67 8.98 -1.71
C ILE A 294 10.25 10.11 -2.56
N ALA A 295 10.15 11.36 -2.08
CA ALA A 295 10.67 12.52 -2.79
C ALA A 295 12.21 12.53 -2.85
N SER A 296 12.89 12.11 -1.78
CA SER A 296 14.35 11.99 -1.73
C SER A 296 14.90 11.02 -2.79
N ARG A 297 14.26 9.86 -2.95
CA ARG A 297 14.62 8.90 -4.02
C ARG A 297 14.42 9.46 -5.43
N GLN A 298 13.43 10.33 -5.63
CA GLN A 298 13.24 11.03 -6.89
C GLN A 298 14.29 12.11 -7.11
N LEU A 299 14.61 12.88 -6.06
CA LEU A 299 15.64 13.92 -6.07
C LEU A 299 17.04 13.36 -6.42
N SER A 300 17.34 12.16 -5.93
CA SER A 300 18.59 11.44 -6.17
C SER A 300 18.82 11.09 -7.65
N ASN A 301 17.74 10.96 -8.43
CA ASN A 301 17.79 10.64 -9.85
C ASN A 301 18.03 11.87 -10.73
N PHE A 302 18.02 13.09 -10.16
CA PHE A 302 18.36 14.28 -10.94
C PHE A 302 19.86 14.32 -11.22
N PRO A 303 20.27 14.57 -12.47
CA PRO A 303 21.69 14.64 -12.80
C PRO A 303 22.36 15.74 -11.98
N ALA A 304 23.48 15.41 -11.33
CA ALA A 304 24.30 16.26 -10.47
C ALA A 304 24.93 17.51 -11.15
N LYS A 305 24.36 17.98 -12.26
CA LYS A 305 24.82 19.13 -13.05
C LYS A 305 23.64 20.06 -13.38
N VAL A 306 22.91 20.51 -12.37
CA VAL A 306 22.30 21.83 -12.48
C VAL A 306 23.44 22.82 -12.28
N LYS A 307 24.14 23.14 -13.37
CA LYS A 307 25.12 24.23 -13.35
C LYS A 307 24.34 25.52 -13.22
N TYR A 308 24.27 26.06 -12.01
CA TYR A 308 23.95 27.48 -11.83
C TYR A 308 25.08 28.29 -12.49
N TYR A 309 24.79 29.47 -13.02
CA TYR A 309 25.85 30.29 -13.62
C TYR A 309 26.77 30.91 -12.55
N THR A 310 26.45 30.74 -11.26
CA THR A 310 27.17 31.26 -10.11
C THR A 310 27.95 30.15 -9.39
N ASP A 311 29.29 30.21 -9.46
CA ASP A 311 30.20 29.28 -8.78
C ASP A 311 30.75 29.83 -7.44
N SER A 312 30.57 31.13 -7.13
CA SER A 312 31.18 31.72 -5.91
C SER A 312 30.54 32.99 -5.34
N VAL A 313 29.82 33.79 -6.14
CA VAL A 313 29.22 35.07 -5.71
C VAL A 313 27.75 35.11 -6.09
N SER A 314 26.90 35.58 -5.19
CA SER A 314 25.48 35.79 -5.48
C SER A 314 25.27 36.91 -6.49
N TRP A 315 24.38 36.70 -7.46
CA TRP A 315 23.99 37.70 -8.47
C TRP A 315 25.18 38.29 -9.24
N GLU A 316 26.06 37.42 -9.74
CA GLU A 316 27.28 37.82 -10.45
C GLU A 316 26.99 38.70 -11.69
N SER A 317 25.92 38.38 -12.44
CA SER A 317 25.54 39.16 -13.63
C SER A 317 25.07 40.56 -13.26
N THR A 318 24.25 40.68 -12.21
CA THR A 318 23.74 41.94 -11.66
C THR A 318 24.90 42.76 -11.09
N LEU A 319 25.84 42.14 -10.38
CA LEU A 319 27.05 42.80 -9.89
C LEU A 319 27.88 43.37 -11.05
N HIS A 320 28.07 42.60 -12.12
CA HIS A 320 28.77 43.06 -13.31
C HIS A 320 28.04 44.27 -13.94
N ASP A 321 26.72 44.21 -14.11
CA ASP A 321 25.93 45.29 -14.69
C ASP A 321 25.98 46.57 -13.84
N VAL A 322 25.91 46.44 -12.51
CA VAL A 322 26.05 47.57 -11.57
C VAL A 322 27.45 48.18 -11.62
N GLN A 323 28.51 47.37 -11.62
CA GLN A 323 29.90 47.85 -11.68
C GLN A 323 30.22 48.58 -12.99
N HIS A 324 29.66 48.11 -14.10
CA HIS A 324 29.87 48.68 -15.42
C HIS A 324 28.85 49.77 -15.81
N ASN A 325 27.96 50.14 -14.89
CA ASN A 325 26.86 51.10 -15.10
C ASN A 325 25.99 50.75 -16.33
N LEU A 326 25.73 49.46 -16.52
CA LEU A 326 24.85 48.95 -17.57
C LEU A 326 23.42 48.84 -17.00
N ASN A 327 22.42 49.32 -17.74
CA ASN A 327 21.01 49.17 -17.40
C ASN A 327 20.59 49.63 -15.97
N THR A 328 21.30 50.61 -15.40
CA THR A 328 21.14 51.09 -14.00
C THR A 328 19.79 51.73 -13.69
N GLU A 329 18.98 52.03 -14.70
CA GLU A 329 17.61 52.55 -14.53
C GLU A 329 16.61 51.46 -14.12
N HIS A 330 16.86 50.21 -14.52
CA HIS A 330 15.95 49.07 -14.32
C HIS A 330 16.49 48.01 -13.35
N ILE A 331 17.81 47.94 -13.19
CA ILE A 331 18.49 46.96 -12.33
C ILE A 331 18.71 47.53 -10.91
N VAL A 332 18.67 46.63 -9.93
CA VAL A 332 18.95 46.91 -8.51
C VAL A 332 20.36 47.49 -8.32
N THR A 333 20.51 48.51 -7.47
CA THR A 333 21.80 49.16 -7.19
C THR A 333 22.48 48.68 -5.91
N GLU A 334 21.76 48.00 -5.02
CA GLU A 334 22.27 47.50 -3.74
C GLU A 334 22.02 45.98 -3.69
N LEU A 335 23.09 45.18 -3.56
CA LEU A 335 23.05 43.72 -3.71
C LEU A 335 22.79 42.97 -2.39
N ASP A 336 22.21 43.64 -1.41
CA ASP A 336 21.71 42.98 -0.21
C ASP A 336 20.41 42.20 -0.50
N PRO A 337 20.05 41.20 0.33
CA PRO A 337 18.96 40.27 0.05
C PRO A 337 17.59 40.92 -0.18
N ASP A 338 17.30 42.04 0.49
CA ASP A 338 16.05 42.77 0.35
C ASP A 338 16.14 43.94 -0.65
N GLY A 339 17.30 44.19 -1.25
CA GLY A 339 17.54 45.20 -2.28
C GLY A 339 16.51 45.19 -3.42
N PRO A 340 16.22 44.04 -4.07
CA PRO A 340 15.19 43.95 -5.11
C PRO A 340 13.80 44.38 -4.63
N SER A 341 13.40 43.93 -3.44
CA SER A 341 12.10 44.25 -2.84
C SER A 341 12.00 45.71 -2.39
N ARG A 342 13.05 46.24 -1.78
CA ARG A 342 13.14 47.60 -1.24
C ARG A 342 13.16 48.64 -2.35
N GLN A 343 13.93 48.40 -3.41
CA GLN A 343 14.06 49.32 -4.54
C GLN A 343 12.95 49.14 -5.59
N LYS A 344 12.23 48.01 -5.55
CA LYS A 344 11.25 47.60 -6.58
C LYS A 344 11.86 47.58 -7.97
N ARG A 345 13.08 47.03 -8.06
CA ARG A 345 13.87 46.87 -9.29
C ARG A 345 14.21 45.41 -9.49
N HIS A 346 14.50 45.02 -10.72
CA HIS A 346 14.75 43.64 -11.08
C HIS A 346 16.24 43.30 -11.01
N LEU A 347 16.55 42.02 -10.84
CA LEU A 347 17.88 41.49 -11.09
C LEU A 347 18.14 41.43 -12.60
N SER A 348 19.38 41.17 -13.00
CA SER A 348 19.68 40.83 -14.40
C SER A 348 18.94 39.56 -14.81
N ASP A 349 18.52 39.45 -16.07
CA ASP A 349 17.68 38.33 -16.58
C ASP A 349 18.28 36.93 -16.32
N LEU A 350 19.61 36.83 -16.30
CA LEU A 350 20.31 35.58 -16.00
C LEU A 350 20.17 35.22 -14.53
N ASP A 351 20.39 36.19 -13.64
CA ASP A 351 20.30 35.97 -12.20
C ASP A 351 18.84 35.73 -11.76
N GLU A 352 17.85 36.37 -12.39
CA GLU A 352 16.43 36.11 -12.08
C GLU A 352 16.02 34.68 -12.44
N LYS A 353 16.55 34.11 -13.54
CA LYS A 353 16.35 32.71 -13.91
C LYS A 353 17.06 31.75 -12.97
N ASP A 354 18.27 32.12 -12.53
CA ASP A 354 19.02 31.33 -11.56
C ASP A 354 18.36 31.34 -10.19
N GLU A 355 17.82 32.47 -9.74
CA GLU A 355 17.02 32.58 -8.51
C GLU A 355 15.79 31.67 -8.56
N ALA A 356 15.02 31.73 -9.66
CA ALA A 356 13.84 30.90 -9.81
C ALA A 356 14.18 29.39 -9.84
N SER A 357 15.29 29.04 -10.49
CA SER A 357 15.79 27.66 -10.54
C SER A 357 16.28 27.20 -9.17
N LEU A 358 17.06 28.04 -8.47
CA LEU A 358 17.56 27.76 -7.13
C LEU A 358 16.39 27.58 -6.15
N ALA A 359 15.43 28.50 -6.12
CA ALA A 359 14.26 28.42 -5.26
C ALA A 359 13.48 27.12 -5.47
N LYS A 360 13.34 26.67 -6.72
CA LYS A 360 12.72 25.38 -7.05
C LYS A 360 13.51 24.20 -6.46
N HIS A 361 14.83 24.15 -6.66
CA HIS A 361 15.65 23.06 -6.11
C HIS A 361 15.71 23.06 -4.58
N LEU A 362 15.73 24.26 -3.95
CA LEU A 362 15.64 24.39 -2.50
C LEU A 362 14.31 23.83 -1.99
N PHE A 363 13.19 24.17 -2.65
CA PHE A 363 11.89 23.59 -2.33
C PHE A 363 11.87 22.07 -2.50
N GLU A 364 12.44 21.54 -3.59
CA GLU A 364 12.54 20.09 -3.81
C GLU A 364 13.38 19.38 -2.73
N CYS A 365 14.46 20.01 -2.24
CA CYS A 365 15.25 19.49 -1.13
C CYS A 365 14.44 19.48 0.18
N VAL A 366 13.72 20.55 0.50
CA VAL A 366 12.83 20.60 1.68
C VAL A 366 11.68 19.61 1.57
N ARG A 367 11.11 19.44 0.38
CA ARG A 367 10.08 18.42 0.09
C ARG A 367 10.60 17.00 0.27
N ALA A 368 11.91 16.78 0.10
CA ALA A 368 12.60 15.52 0.33
C ALA A 368 13.10 15.33 1.78
N GLY A 369 12.84 16.29 2.68
CA GLY A 369 13.35 16.27 4.06
C GLY A 369 14.85 16.58 4.19
N ASP A 370 15.55 16.85 3.08
CA ASP A 370 16.99 17.10 3.05
C ASP A 370 17.31 18.60 3.12
N ILE A 371 17.07 19.18 4.30
CA ILE A 371 17.29 20.60 4.56
C ILE A 371 18.79 20.93 4.54
N ASN A 372 19.64 19.99 4.96
CA ASN A 372 21.09 20.17 4.95
C ASN A 372 21.61 20.41 3.53
N LYS A 373 21.16 19.60 2.56
CA LYS A 373 21.50 19.81 1.14
C LYS A 373 20.97 21.14 0.61
N ALA A 374 19.80 21.60 1.06
CA ALA A 374 19.29 22.91 0.71
C ALA A 374 20.20 24.04 1.24
N GLN A 375 20.72 23.90 2.47
CA GLN A 375 21.66 24.85 3.07
C GLN A 375 23.01 24.85 2.37
N GLU A 376 23.59 23.67 2.11
CA GLU A 376 24.82 23.52 1.33
C GLU A 376 24.68 24.18 -0.05
N LEU A 377 23.54 23.98 -0.73
CA LEU A 377 23.27 24.60 -2.00
C LEU A 377 23.18 26.14 -1.90
N CYS A 378 22.52 26.67 -0.87
CA CYS A 378 22.51 28.11 -0.61
C CYS A 378 23.94 28.66 -0.43
N LEU A 379 24.79 27.97 0.35
CA LEU A 379 26.17 28.36 0.59
C LEU A 379 27.01 28.30 -0.69
N HIS A 380 26.84 27.27 -1.52
CA HIS A 380 27.51 27.14 -2.81
C HIS A 380 27.14 28.28 -3.77
N CYS A 381 25.88 28.73 -3.77
CA CYS A 381 25.44 29.88 -4.57
C CYS A 381 25.79 31.25 -3.94
N GLY A 382 26.56 31.29 -2.84
CA GLY A 382 26.94 32.52 -2.15
C GLY A 382 25.83 33.16 -1.31
N GLN A 383 24.71 32.46 -1.08
CA GLN A 383 23.52 32.95 -0.37
C GLN A 383 23.50 32.50 1.08
N SER A 384 24.53 32.88 1.83
CA SER A 384 24.68 32.49 3.25
C SER A 384 23.50 32.94 4.11
N TRP A 385 22.85 34.06 3.75
CA TRP A 385 21.65 34.53 4.46
C TRP A 385 20.47 33.56 4.29
N LYS A 386 20.22 33.00 3.09
CA LYS A 386 19.16 32.01 2.89
C LYS A 386 19.47 30.71 3.63
N SER A 387 20.74 30.29 3.66
CA SER A 387 21.15 29.15 4.48
C SER A 387 20.79 29.36 5.96
N ALA A 388 21.02 30.57 6.49
CA ALA A 388 20.69 30.92 7.86
C ALA A 388 19.17 31.02 8.09
N THR A 389 18.38 31.53 7.13
CA THR A 389 16.92 31.58 7.29
C THR A 389 16.30 30.19 7.35
N LEU A 390 16.89 29.19 6.70
CA LEU A 390 16.47 27.78 6.76
C LEU A 390 16.71 27.11 8.11
N ASP A 391 17.49 27.69 9.03
CA ASP A 391 17.62 27.18 10.40
C ASP A 391 16.52 27.67 11.34
N GLY A 392 15.75 28.69 10.94
CA GLY A 392 14.82 29.37 11.84
C GLY A 392 13.63 28.55 12.31
N TRP A 393 13.34 27.41 11.66
CA TRP A 393 12.27 26.48 12.06
C TRP A 393 12.69 25.53 13.19
N LYS A 394 13.99 25.39 13.47
CA LYS A 394 14.52 24.43 14.45
C LYS A 394 14.06 24.79 15.87
N LEU A 395 13.61 23.78 16.61
CA LEU A 395 13.18 23.92 18.01
C LEU A 395 14.38 24.32 18.87
N TYR A 396 14.16 25.27 19.77
CA TYR A 396 15.19 25.69 20.72
C TYR A 396 15.54 24.54 21.68
N HIS A 397 16.84 24.33 21.89
CA HIS A 397 17.36 23.39 22.86
C HIS A 397 18.65 23.91 23.49
N ASP A 398 18.65 23.98 24.81
CA ASP A 398 19.83 24.23 25.62
C ASP A 398 20.06 23.00 26.52
N PRO A 399 21.07 22.16 26.21
CA PRO A 399 21.38 20.97 26.98
C PRO A 399 21.93 21.30 28.39
N ASN A 400 22.21 22.57 28.68
CA ASN A 400 22.83 23.00 29.94
C ASN A 400 21.83 23.44 31.01
N LEU A 401 20.52 23.49 30.71
CA LEU A 401 19.48 23.98 31.62
C LEU A 401 19.40 23.23 32.96
N LEU A 402 19.64 21.92 32.93
CA LEU A 402 19.58 21.05 34.11
C LEU A 402 20.97 20.60 34.58
N LYS A 403 22.03 21.07 33.92
CA LYS A 403 23.41 20.74 34.30
C LYS A 403 23.82 21.53 35.55
N GLY A 404 24.56 20.87 36.43
CA GLY A 404 25.20 21.52 37.57
C GLY A 404 26.31 22.49 37.12
N ILE A 405 26.69 23.41 38.03
CA ILE A 405 27.67 24.48 37.79
C ILE A 405 29.05 23.94 37.36
N ASP A 406 29.36 22.67 37.68
CA ASP A 406 30.66 22.03 37.41
C ASP A 406 30.68 21.16 36.14
N SER A 407 29.62 21.14 35.34
CA SER A 407 29.55 20.35 34.11
C SER A 407 30.12 21.09 32.90
N GLU A 408 30.70 20.36 31.96
CA GLU A 408 31.11 20.92 30.66
C GLU A 408 29.90 21.43 29.88
N LEU A 409 30.01 22.68 29.39
CA LEU A 409 28.98 23.33 28.59
C LEU A 409 28.95 22.74 27.18
N GLU A 410 27.75 22.38 26.74
CA GLU A 410 27.47 21.93 25.38
C GLU A 410 26.87 23.08 24.55
N GLU A 411 26.96 22.97 23.21
CA GLU A 411 26.43 23.97 22.29
C GLU A 411 24.91 24.04 22.36
N VAL A 412 24.38 25.27 22.36
CA VAL A 412 22.94 25.54 22.30
C VAL A 412 22.51 25.53 20.83
N GLU A 413 21.39 24.88 20.53
CA GLU A 413 20.87 24.74 19.17
C GLU A 413 19.44 25.27 19.01
N GLY A 414 19.07 25.52 17.76
CA GLY A 414 17.73 25.97 17.38
C GLY A 414 17.47 27.45 17.60
N ASN A 415 16.19 27.83 17.49
CA ASN A 415 15.78 29.23 17.47
C ASN A 415 14.86 29.57 18.65
N LEU A 416 15.37 30.36 19.61
CA LEU A 416 14.56 30.88 20.73
C LEU A 416 13.40 31.77 20.25
N GLY A 417 13.61 32.54 19.18
CA GLY A 417 12.63 33.41 18.54
C GLY A 417 11.83 32.74 17.42
N ARG A 418 11.56 31.44 17.52
CA ARG A 418 10.90 30.66 16.45
C ARG A 418 9.54 31.22 16.03
N THR A 419 8.74 31.72 16.98
CA THR A 419 7.45 32.38 16.70
C THR A 419 7.61 33.66 15.89
N LEU A 420 8.63 34.46 16.19
CA LEU A 420 8.96 35.66 15.41
C LEU A 420 9.39 35.28 13.99
N TRP A 421 10.26 34.28 13.85
CA TRP A 421 10.68 33.79 12.54
C TRP A 421 9.49 33.30 11.71
N LYS A 422 8.60 32.47 12.29
CA LYS A 422 7.36 32.01 11.63
C LYS A 422 6.48 33.19 11.18
N SER A 423 6.25 34.16 12.06
CA SER A 423 5.46 35.34 11.73
C SER A 423 6.07 36.16 10.58
N SER A 424 7.40 36.22 10.51
CA SER A 424 8.14 36.89 9.44
C SER A 424 7.98 36.14 8.12
N CYS A 425 8.06 34.80 8.13
CA CYS A 425 7.77 33.97 6.95
C CYS A 425 6.34 34.16 6.44
N TRP A 426 5.37 34.22 7.36
CA TRP A 426 3.96 34.46 7.03
C TRP A 426 3.70 35.84 6.40
N GLU A 427 4.50 36.85 6.75
CA GLU A 427 4.44 38.15 6.08
C GLU A 427 5.18 38.14 4.74
N LEU A 428 6.33 37.46 4.67
CA LEU A 428 7.14 37.33 3.45
C LEU A 428 6.34 36.72 2.30
N VAL A 429 5.59 35.64 2.55
CA VAL A 429 4.84 34.93 1.50
C VAL A 429 3.75 35.78 0.84
N LYS A 430 3.27 36.84 1.51
CA LYS A 430 2.27 37.78 0.97
C LYS A 430 2.85 38.73 -0.07
N SER A 431 4.18 38.93 -0.07
CA SER A 431 4.83 39.84 -1.01
C SER A 431 4.78 39.30 -2.43
N SER A 432 4.42 40.14 -3.40
CA SER A 432 4.42 39.78 -4.82
C SER A 432 5.83 39.68 -5.42
N SER A 433 6.86 40.14 -4.70
CA SER A 433 8.24 40.18 -5.20
C SER A 433 8.92 38.82 -5.24
N TYR A 434 8.43 37.83 -4.48
CA TYR A 434 9.01 36.49 -4.42
C TYR A 434 8.30 35.52 -5.36
N CYS A 435 9.06 34.59 -5.92
CA CYS A 435 8.53 33.52 -6.76
C CYS A 435 7.72 32.50 -5.93
N ASP A 436 6.86 31.73 -6.60
CA ASP A 436 5.97 30.78 -5.92
C ASP A 436 6.72 29.67 -5.19
N HIS A 437 7.86 29.21 -5.72
CA HIS A 437 8.66 28.16 -5.08
C HIS A 437 9.35 28.65 -3.80
N GLU A 438 9.83 29.89 -3.78
CA GLU A 438 10.41 30.49 -2.57
C GLU A 438 9.33 30.76 -1.51
N LYS A 439 8.14 31.19 -1.93
CA LYS A 439 6.99 31.28 -1.04
C LYS A 439 6.63 29.92 -0.46
N ALA A 440 6.57 28.89 -1.30
CA ALA A 440 6.26 27.52 -0.88
C ALA A 440 7.33 26.96 0.07
N LEU A 441 8.61 27.29 -0.13
CA LEU A 441 9.71 26.93 0.76
C LEU A 441 9.48 27.43 2.20
N TYR A 442 9.25 28.73 2.36
CA TYR A 442 8.97 29.29 3.68
C TYR A 442 7.61 28.85 4.22
N ALA A 443 6.61 28.70 3.35
CA ALA A 443 5.29 28.21 3.73
C ALA A 443 5.33 26.78 4.29
N ALA A 444 6.15 25.89 3.73
CA ALA A 444 6.33 24.53 4.23
C ALA A 444 6.93 24.51 5.65
N LEU A 445 7.92 25.37 5.91
CA LEU A 445 8.60 25.43 7.20
C LEU A 445 7.83 26.23 8.27
N SER A 446 6.93 27.13 7.87
CA SER A 446 6.14 27.97 8.78
C SER A 446 4.66 27.55 8.90
N GLY A 447 4.25 26.46 8.26
CA GLY A 447 2.90 25.91 8.36
C GLY A 447 1.81 26.68 7.58
N ASN A 448 2.10 27.22 6.39
CA ASN A 448 1.12 27.94 5.57
C ASN A 448 0.65 27.10 4.36
N ILE A 449 -0.51 26.44 4.50
CA ILE A 449 -1.03 25.58 3.43
C ILE A 449 -1.40 26.34 2.14
N SER A 450 -1.90 27.58 2.26
CA SER A 450 -2.44 28.34 1.12
C SER A 450 -1.38 28.69 0.06
N HIS A 451 -0.15 28.96 0.50
CA HIS A 451 0.98 29.29 -0.38
C HIS A 451 1.84 28.07 -0.71
N LEU A 452 1.57 26.92 -0.09
CA LEU A 452 2.26 25.64 -0.36
C LEU A 452 1.60 24.84 -1.48
N LEU A 453 0.26 24.76 -1.47
CA LEU A 453 -0.51 23.99 -2.46
C LEU A 453 -0.29 24.40 -3.94
N PRO A 454 -0.06 25.68 -4.30
CA PRO A 454 0.14 26.08 -5.70
C PRO A 454 1.33 25.40 -6.39
N VAL A 455 2.36 25.01 -5.63
CA VAL A 455 3.58 24.37 -6.15
C VAL A 455 3.48 22.83 -6.14
N CYS A 456 2.51 22.27 -5.41
CA CYS A 456 2.30 20.82 -5.31
C CYS A 456 1.79 20.23 -6.64
N GLN A 457 2.42 19.16 -7.15
CA GLN A 457 2.18 18.68 -8.52
C GLN A 457 1.43 17.34 -8.61
N ASN A 458 1.47 16.56 -7.55
CA ASN A 458 0.92 15.20 -7.49
C ASN A 458 0.21 14.95 -6.16
N TRP A 459 -0.46 13.81 -6.04
CA TRP A 459 -1.20 13.41 -4.85
C TRP A 459 -0.30 13.33 -3.60
N TYR A 460 0.91 12.79 -3.72
CA TYR A 460 1.87 12.71 -2.61
C TYR A 460 2.26 14.09 -2.08
N ASP A 461 2.43 15.08 -2.95
CA ASP A 461 2.73 16.46 -2.53
C ASP A 461 1.58 17.11 -1.75
N TYR A 462 0.33 16.85 -2.17
CA TYR A 462 -0.85 17.34 -1.46
C TYR A 462 -0.95 16.70 -0.07
N VAL A 463 -0.83 15.38 0.01
CA VAL A 463 -0.85 14.67 1.30
C VAL A 463 0.28 15.18 2.20
N TRP A 464 1.49 15.32 1.67
CA TRP A 464 2.65 15.84 2.42
C TRP A 464 2.39 17.25 2.92
N ALA A 465 1.90 18.15 2.07
CA ALA A 465 1.63 19.54 2.43
C ALA A 465 0.63 19.64 3.59
N TYR A 466 -0.49 18.91 3.53
CA TYR A 466 -1.48 18.91 4.60
C TYR A 466 -0.96 18.28 5.89
N PHE A 467 -0.31 17.12 5.81
CA PHE A 467 0.22 16.45 7.00
C PHE A 467 1.37 17.24 7.64
N LYS A 468 2.27 17.83 6.85
CA LYS A 468 3.38 18.67 7.34
C LYS A 468 2.85 19.90 8.09
N VAL A 469 1.86 20.60 7.52
CA VAL A 469 1.22 21.75 8.17
C VAL A 469 0.46 21.31 9.42
N MET A 470 -0.26 20.20 9.37
CA MET A 470 -0.98 19.65 10.52
C MET A 470 -0.01 19.36 11.69
N VAL A 471 1.10 18.69 11.42
CA VAL A 471 2.15 18.40 12.42
C VAL A 471 2.71 19.70 12.99
N ASP A 472 3.09 20.67 12.14
CA ASP A 472 3.64 21.95 12.61
C ASP A 472 2.68 22.72 13.53
N VAL A 473 1.39 22.78 13.17
CA VAL A 473 0.37 23.45 13.99
C VAL A 473 0.18 22.73 15.33
N ARG A 474 0.16 21.39 15.35
CA ARG A 474 0.04 20.61 16.60
C ARG A 474 1.25 20.78 17.52
N VAL A 475 2.46 20.79 16.96
CA VAL A 475 3.69 21.10 17.68
C VAL A 475 3.59 22.49 18.32
N GLU A 476 3.13 23.49 17.57
CA GLU A 476 2.95 24.84 18.10
C GLU A 476 1.92 24.91 19.23
N GLN A 477 0.78 24.20 19.09
CA GLN A 477 -0.22 24.13 20.15
C GLN A 477 0.33 23.53 21.45
N LYS A 478 1.11 22.44 21.35
CA LYS A 478 1.74 21.84 22.52
C LYS A 478 2.73 22.79 23.19
N LEU A 479 3.52 23.52 22.41
CA LEU A 479 4.45 24.53 22.96
C LEU A 479 3.74 25.69 23.66
N LEU A 480 2.57 26.11 23.17
CA LEU A 480 1.80 27.20 23.78
C LEU A 480 1.20 26.85 25.16
N VAL A 481 0.85 25.58 25.37
CA VAL A 481 0.24 25.12 26.64
C VAL A 481 1.26 24.60 27.66
N SER A 482 2.51 24.37 27.23
CA SER A 482 3.55 23.78 28.07
C SER A 482 4.33 24.82 28.87
N ASN A 483 4.89 24.41 30.00
CA ASN A 483 5.71 25.27 30.87
C ASN A 483 7.12 25.46 30.29
N ARG A 484 7.24 26.31 29.27
CA ARG A 484 8.53 26.67 28.65
C ARG A 484 9.42 27.41 29.64
N TYR A 485 10.73 27.21 29.55
CA TYR A 485 11.69 28.09 30.22
C TYR A 485 11.47 29.54 29.76
N PRO A 486 10.99 30.45 30.63
CA PRO A 486 10.83 31.84 30.25
C PRO A 486 12.20 32.51 30.38
N SER A 487 12.88 32.73 29.26
CA SER A 487 13.90 33.77 29.23
C SER A 487 13.20 35.12 29.03
N ASP A 488 13.70 36.18 29.69
CA ASP A 488 13.21 37.56 29.47
C ASP A 488 13.30 37.99 27.98
N ASP A 489 14.07 37.24 27.16
CA ASP A 489 14.26 37.44 25.72
C ASP A 489 13.28 36.65 24.83
N THR A 490 12.37 35.84 25.40
CA THR A 490 11.44 35.01 24.61
C THR A 490 10.29 35.86 24.05
N VAL A 491 10.41 36.33 22.80
CA VAL A 491 9.35 37.08 22.11
C VAL A 491 8.32 36.13 21.50
N ILE A 492 7.24 35.87 22.24
CA ILE A 492 6.09 35.10 21.73
C ILE A 492 5.22 36.05 20.90
N ILE A 493 5.09 35.76 19.60
CA ILE A 493 4.21 36.48 18.68
C ILE A 493 2.98 35.62 18.40
N GLU A 494 1.80 36.22 18.52
CA GLU A 494 0.55 35.54 18.21
C GLU A 494 0.45 35.30 16.69
N MET A 495 0.31 34.03 16.30
CA MET A 495 0.17 33.65 14.91
C MET A 495 -1.20 34.07 14.35
N PRO A 496 -1.30 34.40 13.04
CA PRO A 496 -2.57 34.77 12.42
C PRO A 496 -3.66 33.71 12.62
N GLN A 497 -4.93 34.13 12.71
CA GLN A 497 -6.05 33.20 12.94
C GLN A 497 -6.12 32.07 11.91
N ASP A 498 -5.74 32.34 10.66
CA ASP A 498 -5.78 31.35 9.58
C ASP A 498 -4.75 30.23 9.78
N TYR A 499 -3.66 30.45 10.54
CA TYR A 499 -2.71 29.40 10.94
C TYR A 499 -3.37 28.34 11.84
N TRP A 500 -4.33 28.74 12.68
CA TRP A 500 -5.01 27.83 13.60
C TRP A 500 -6.23 27.14 12.96
N LYS A 501 -6.82 27.73 11.91
CA LYS A 501 -7.96 27.15 11.20
C LYS A 501 -7.59 25.94 10.34
N THR A 502 -6.31 25.70 10.08
CA THR A 502 -5.80 24.60 9.26
C THR A 502 -5.67 23.27 10.03
N ILE A 503 -6.15 23.19 11.28
CA ILE A 503 -6.17 21.95 12.05
C ILE A 503 -7.28 21.04 11.51
N LEU A 504 -6.95 20.37 10.42
CA LEU A 504 -7.77 19.31 9.86
C LEU A 504 -7.38 17.99 10.52
N VAL A 505 -8.37 17.15 10.79
CA VAL A 505 -8.13 15.73 11.08
C VAL A 505 -7.83 14.99 9.77
N PRO A 506 -7.13 13.84 9.80
CA PRO A 506 -6.74 13.10 8.59
C PRO A 506 -7.92 12.83 7.64
N GLU A 507 -9.10 12.53 8.17
CA GLU A 507 -10.30 12.29 7.38
C GLU A 507 -10.72 13.53 6.58
N LEU A 508 -10.68 14.71 7.21
CA LEU A 508 -10.98 15.99 6.57
C LEU A 508 -9.90 16.38 5.56
N ILE A 509 -8.63 16.07 5.84
CA ILE A 509 -7.52 16.28 4.89
C ILE A 509 -7.83 15.55 3.58
N PHE A 510 -8.19 14.27 3.64
CA PHE A 510 -8.48 13.52 2.41
C PHE A 510 -9.77 14.01 1.71
N GLN A 511 -10.77 14.49 2.45
CA GLN A 511 -11.96 15.12 1.85
C GLN A 511 -11.60 16.40 1.08
N GLU A 512 -10.73 17.25 1.62
CA GLU A 512 -10.23 18.46 0.94
C GLU A 512 -9.39 18.12 -0.30
N ILE A 513 -8.55 17.09 -0.23
CA ILE A 513 -7.77 16.61 -1.39
C ILE A 513 -8.70 16.09 -2.49
N GLU A 514 -9.77 15.38 -2.14
CA GLU A 514 -10.79 14.91 -3.09
C GLU A 514 -11.63 16.06 -3.68
N ALA A 515 -11.87 17.13 -2.91
CA ALA A 515 -12.58 18.33 -3.33
C ALA A 515 -11.71 19.36 -4.08
N THR A 516 -10.41 19.10 -4.21
CA THR A 516 -9.44 20.02 -4.83
C THR A 516 -9.84 20.40 -6.27
N PRO A 517 -9.66 21.66 -6.71
CA PRO A 517 -10.06 22.11 -8.05
C PRO A 517 -9.29 21.45 -9.20
N SER A 518 -8.05 21.01 -8.95
CA SER A 518 -7.21 20.33 -9.94
C SER A 518 -7.75 18.96 -10.35
N HIS A 519 -8.18 18.83 -11.61
CA HIS A 519 -8.67 17.57 -12.17
C HIS A 519 -7.62 16.45 -12.16
N LYS A 520 -6.33 16.80 -12.32
CA LYS A 520 -5.21 15.84 -12.29
C LYS A 520 -5.14 15.13 -10.93
N ILE A 521 -5.24 15.88 -9.84
CA ILE A 521 -5.17 15.35 -8.47
C ILE A 521 -6.40 14.50 -8.17
N ARG A 522 -7.60 14.99 -8.51
CA ARG A 522 -8.84 14.20 -8.34
C ARG A 522 -8.79 12.85 -9.06
N ARG A 523 -8.23 12.81 -10.27
CA ARG A 523 -8.01 11.55 -11.00
C ARG A 523 -6.99 10.63 -10.31
N GLN A 524 -5.99 11.18 -9.64
CA GLN A 524 -5.05 10.38 -8.85
C GLN A 524 -5.71 9.82 -7.59
N CYS A 525 -6.63 10.54 -6.93
CA CYS A 525 -7.40 10.03 -5.79
C CYS A 525 -8.23 8.78 -6.13
N THR A 526 -8.62 8.60 -7.41
CA THR A 526 -9.35 7.41 -7.85
C THR A 526 -8.47 6.19 -8.11
N SER A 527 -7.14 6.33 -8.02
CA SER A 527 -6.19 5.22 -8.15
C SER A 527 -6.35 4.21 -7.02
N CYS A 528 -6.31 2.91 -7.33
CA CYS A 528 -6.46 1.83 -6.35
C CYS A 528 -5.38 1.90 -5.24
N TYR A 529 -4.11 2.17 -5.59
CA TYR A 529 -3.04 2.29 -4.59
C TYR A 529 -3.21 3.50 -3.68
N HIS A 530 -3.60 4.67 -4.22
CA HIS A 530 -3.81 5.86 -3.37
C HIS A 530 -5.01 5.68 -2.44
N LYS A 531 -6.07 4.99 -2.88
CA LYS A 531 -7.17 4.58 -2.00
C LYS A 531 -6.69 3.62 -0.91
N ALA A 532 -5.86 2.64 -1.27
CA ALA A 532 -5.26 1.73 -0.30
C ALA A 532 -4.41 2.48 0.73
N GLN A 533 -3.51 3.35 0.27
CA GLN A 533 -2.67 4.20 1.12
C GLN A 533 -3.50 5.10 2.03
N LYS A 534 -4.57 5.73 1.51
CA LYS A 534 -5.53 6.51 2.31
C LYS A 534 -6.12 5.68 3.44
N HIS A 535 -6.68 4.50 3.14
CA HIS A 535 -7.28 3.64 4.16
C HIS A 535 -6.26 3.13 5.20
N ILE A 536 -5.04 2.81 4.77
CA ILE A 536 -3.93 2.41 5.65
C ILE A 536 -3.58 3.54 6.63
N ILE A 537 -3.47 4.78 6.13
CA ILE A 537 -3.21 5.98 6.95
C ILE A 537 -4.34 6.22 7.94
N LEU A 538 -5.59 6.12 7.51
CA LEU A 538 -6.77 6.29 8.37
C LEU A 538 -7.01 5.11 9.31
N GLY A 539 -6.28 3.99 9.17
CA GLY A 539 -6.50 2.77 9.94
C GLY A 539 -7.79 2.01 9.60
N SER A 540 -8.48 2.36 8.51
CA SER A 540 -9.75 1.75 8.09
C SER A 540 -9.52 0.53 7.19
N LEU A 541 -9.11 -0.59 7.78
CA LEU A 541 -8.84 -1.83 7.00
C LEU A 541 -10.12 -2.46 6.42
N ASP A 542 -11.26 -2.35 7.10
CA ASP A 542 -12.54 -2.85 6.58
C ASP A 542 -13.00 -2.05 5.35
N GLY A 543 -12.87 -0.73 5.40
CA GLY A 543 -13.16 0.15 4.26
C GLY A 543 -12.27 -0.14 3.04
N LEU A 544 -11.02 -0.53 3.28
CA LEU A 544 -10.10 -0.99 2.24
C LEU A 544 -10.57 -2.29 1.58
N VAL A 545 -10.98 -3.29 2.37
CA VAL A 545 -11.51 -4.56 1.82
C VAL A 545 -12.77 -4.32 1.00
N ASP A 546 -13.63 -3.40 1.43
CA ASP A 546 -14.84 -3.02 0.72
C ASP A 546 -14.55 -2.39 -0.63
N ASP A 547 -13.63 -1.43 -0.67
CA ASP A 547 -13.18 -0.82 -1.92
C ASP A 547 -12.53 -1.85 -2.84
N MET A 548 -11.66 -2.72 -2.31
CA MET A 548 -11.01 -3.80 -3.07
C MET A 548 -12.05 -4.75 -3.70
N HIS A 549 -13.09 -5.12 -2.95
CA HIS A 549 -14.16 -5.95 -3.46
C HIS A 549 -14.97 -5.24 -4.56
N GLU A 550 -15.18 -3.93 -4.46
CA GLU A 550 -15.82 -3.16 -5.53
C GLU A 550 -14.95 -3.08 -6.79
N TRP A 551 -13.62 -3.01 -6.66
CA TRP A 551 -12.70 -3.01 -7.80
C TRP A 551 -12.81 -4.31 -8.62
N LEU A 552 -13.12 -5.45 -8.00
CA LEU A 552 -13.34 -6.72 -8.70
C LEU A 552 -14.48 -6.64 -9.72
N LYS A 553 -15.50 -5.82 -9.47
CA LYS A 553 -16.64 -5.64 -10.40
C LYS A 553 -16.22 -4.86 -11.65
N ASN A 554 -15.18 -4.05 -11.54
CA ASN A 554 -14.66 -3.21 -12.62
C ASN A 554 -13.42 -3.85 -13.26
N THR A 555 -13.62 -4.73 -14.24
CA THR A 555 -12.54 -5.46 -14.93
C THR A 555 -11.50 -4.55 -15.60
N SER A 556 -11.85 -3.29 -15.90
CA SER A 556 -10.92 -2.30 -16.46
C SER A 556 -9.89 -1.79 -15.44
N GLN A 557 -10.18 -1.88 -14.15
CA GLN A 557 -9.30 -1.42 -13.06
C GLN A 557 -8.49 -2.57 -12.45
N THR A 558 -8.93 -3.82 -12.60
CA THR A 558 -8.33 -5.00 -11.98
C THR A 558 -7.48 -5.81 -12.96
N HIS A 559 -6.20 -5.46 -13.07
CA HIS A 559 -5.21 -6.27 -13.78
C HIS A 559 -4.49 -7.25 -12.84
N SER A 560 -3.83 -8.27 -13.42
CA SER A 560 -3.16 -9.36 -12.70
C SER A 560 -2.21 -8.89 -11.58
N HIS A 561 -1.42 -7.84 -11.83
CA HIS A 561 -0.52 -7.26 -10.81
C HIS A 561 -1.26 -6.69 -9.59
N LEU A 562 -2.34 -5.94 -9.80
CA LEU A 562 -3.15 -5.36 -8.73
C LEU A 562 -3.86 -6.47 -7.95
N LEU A 563 -4.38 -7.50 -8.63
CA LEU A 563 -4.99 -8.66 -7.96
C LEU A 563 -4.00 -9.41 -7.07
N ARG A 564 -2.74 -9.56 -7.50
CA ARG A 564 -1.68 -10.11 -6.64
C ARG A 564 -1.50 -9.25 -5.39
N PHE A 565 -1.31 -7.95 -5.57
CA PHE A 565 -1.15 -7.00 -4.47
C PHE A 565 -2.35 -7.06 -3.50
N MET A 566 -3.58 -7.05 -4.01
CA MET A 566 -4.80 -7.19 -3.22
C MET A 566 -4.84 -8.50 -2.43
N ALA A 567 -4.48 -9.63 -3.06
CA ALA A 567 -4.42 -10.92 -2.38
C ALA A 567 -3.41 -10.92 -1.22
N HIS A 568 -2.21 -10.39 -1.46
CA HIS A 568 -1.17 -10.24 -0.43
C HIS A 568 -1.62 -9.32 0.71
N LEU A 569 -2.24 -8.20 0.38
CA LEU A 569 -2.77 -7.24 1.34
C LEU A 569 -3.88 -7.84 2.19
N VAL A 570 -4.81 -8.59 1.58
CA VAL A 570 -5.88 -9.31 2.30
C VAL A 570 -5.30 -10.36 3.25
N LEU A 571 -4.29 -11.13 2.82
CA LEU A 571 -3.65 -12.11 3.70
C LEU A 571 -2.94 -11.43 4.88
N PHE A 572 -2.30 -10.29 4.67
CA PHE A 572 -1.74 -9.47 5.75
C PHE A 572 -2.84 -8.96 6.71
N VAL A 573 -3.94 -8.43 6.17
CA VAL A 573 -5.09 -7.97 6.98
C VAL A 573 -5.69 -9.11 7.80
N LYS A 574 -5.82 -10.33 7.23
CA LYS A 574 -6.27 -11.53 7.94
C LYS A 574 -5.32 -11.92 9.09
N ALA A 575 -4.02 -11.68 8.94
CA ALA A 575 -3.04 -11.99 9.97
C ALA A 575 -3.02 -10.97 11.13
N VAL A 576 -3.33 -9.70 10.83
CA VAL A 576 -3.26 -8.59 11.80
C VAL A 576 -4.60 -8.29 12.48
N HIS A 577 -5.72 -8.44 11.77
CA HIS A 577 -7.02 -7.97 12.23
C HIS A 577 -8.00 -9.13 12.47
N SER A 578 -8.61 -9.19 13.66
CA SER A 578 -9.51 -10.28 14.07
C SER A 578 -10.94 -10.13 13.51
N SER A 579 -11.36 -8.91 13.16
CA SER A 579 -12.70 -8.58 12.67
C SER A 579 -12.63 -8.13 11.21
N TYR A 580 -12.82 -9.02 10.24
CA TYR A 580 -12.82 -8.62 8.83
C TYR A 580 -14.01 -9.22 8.09
N HIS A 581 -14.36 -8.63 6.95
CA HIS A 581 -15.37 -9.18 6.04
C HIS A 581 -14.85 -10.45 5.34
N GLU A 582 -14.86 -11.58 6.04
CA GLU A 582 -14.29 -12.86 5.59
C GLU A 582 -14.76 -13.27 4.19
N SER A 583 -16.05 -13.10 3.88
CA SER A 583 -16.58 -13.39 2.54
C SER A 583 -15.90 -12.56 1.45
N LYS A 584 -15.75 -11.24 1.65
CA LYS A 584 -15.17 -10.34 0.64
C LYS A 584 -13.68 -10.62 0.44
N CYS A 585 -12.95 -10.91 1.52
CA CYS A 585 -11.56 -11.37 1.47
C CYS A 585 -11.41 -12.64 0.64
N ASN A 586 -12.29 -13.62 0.86
CA ASN A 586 -12.27 -14.88 0.11
C ASN A 586 -12.61 -14.67 -1.37
N ASP A 587 -13.54 -13.76 -1.70
CA ASP A 587 -13.88 -13.43 -3.09
C ASP A 587 -12.67 -12.82 -3.85
N ILE A 588 -11.87 -11.98 -3.18
CA ILE A 588 -10.62 -11.41 -3.74
C ILE A 588 -9.60 -12.53 -4.00
N LEU A 589 -9.41 -13.43 -3.03
CA LEU A 589 -8.49 -14.56 -3.18
C LEU A 589 -8.94 -15.51 -4.31
N GLU A 590 -10.23 -15.80 -4.43
CA GLU A 590 -10.77 -16.61 -5.53
C GLU A 590 -10.56 -15.98 -6.90
N ALA A 591 -10.74 -14.65 -7.03
CA ALA A 591 -10.46 -13.93 -8.27
C ALA A 591 -8.98 -14.02 -8.67
N PHE A 592 -8.08 -13.91 -7.69
CA PHE A 592 -6.66 -14.10 -7.90
C PHE A 592 -6.31 -15.55 -8.29
N ILE A 593 -6.90 -16.55 -7.62
CA ILE A 593 -6.73 -17.97 -7.96
C ILE A 593 -7.17 -18.25 -9.40
N LYS A 594 -8.33 -17.73 -9.84
CA LYS A 594 -8.79 -17.85 -11.24
C LYS A 594 -7.78 -17.28 -12.24
N THR A 595 -7.12 -16.17 -11.87
CA THR A 595 -6.05 -15.58 -12.68
C THR A 595 -4.83 -16.50 -12.74
N LEU A 596 -4.41 -17.12 -11.63
CA LEU A 596 -3.32 -18.09 -11.60
C LEU A 596 -3.62 -19.36 -12.43
N VAL A 597 -4.87 -19.84 -12.39
CA VAL A 597 -5.36 -20.96 -13.22
C VAL A 597 -5.21 -20.63 -14.70
N SER A 598 -5.60 -19.40 -15.11
CA SER A 598 -5.47 -18.96 -16.51
C SER A 598 -4.01 -18.89 -17.00
N HIS A 599 -3.06 -18.68 -16.09
CA HIS A 599 -1.62 -18.66 -16.39
C HIS A 599 -0.94 -20.04 -16.22
N HIS A 600 -1.71 -21.10 -15.92
CA HIS A 600 -1.20 -22.47 -15.70
C HIS A 600 -0.18 -22.60 -14.55
N LEU A 601 -0.22 -21.71 -13.55
CA LEU A 601 0.70 -21.69 -12.40
C LEU A 601 0.23 -22.65 -11.28
N THR A 602 0.20 -23.94 -11.58
CA THR A 602 -0.40 -24.98 -10.71
C THR A 602 0.19 -25.09 -9.30
N ASP A 603 1.52 -24.90 -9.16
CA ASP A 603 2.19 -24.95 -7.85
C ASP A 603 1.67 -23.86 -6.90
N LEU A 604 1.40 -22.67 -7.43
CA LEU A 604 0.91 -21.53 -6.67
C LEU A 604 -0.59 -21.64 -6.37
N VAL A 605 -1.39 -22.22 -7.27
CA VAL A 605 -2.83 -22.40 -7.04
C VAL A 605 -3.10 -23.25 -5.80
N ALA A 606 -2.36 -24.36 -5.63
CA ALA A 606 -2.50 -25.20 -4.44
C ALA A 606 -2.23 -24.40 -3.15
N LEU A 607 -1.18 -23.59 -3.15
CA LEU A 607 -0.84 -22.75 -2.03
C LEU A 607 -1.93 -21.69 -1.74
N TYR A 608 -2.36 -20.90 -2.72
CA TYR A 608 -3.35 -19.84 -2.45
C TYR A 608 -4.73 -20.40 -2.10
N CYS A 609 -5.11 -21.55 -2.64
CA CYS A 609 -6.33 -22.25 -2.23
C CYS A 609 -6.29 -22.60 -0.74
N SER A 610 -5.15 -22.98 -0.19
CA SER A 610 -5.04 -23.39 1.20
C SER A 610 -5.42 -22.29 2.22
N TYR A 611 -5.34 -21.01 1.84
CA TYR A 611 -5.76 -19.88 2.67
C TYR A 611 -7.27 -19.59 2.66
N LEU A 612 -8.04 -20.30 1.82
CA LEU A 612 -9.51 -20.23 1.79
C LEU A 612 -10.14 -21.14 2.85
N PRO A 613 -11.39 -20.88 3.26
CA PRO A 613 -12.16 -21.83 4.07
C PRO A 613 -12.41 -23.16 3.33
N PRO A 614 -12.58 -24.29 4.04
CA PRO A 614 -12.65 -25.63 3.45
C PRO A 614 -13.73 -25.77 2.37
N ASP A 615 -14.91 -25.17 2.56
CA ASP A 615 -16.00 -25.23 1.58
C ASP A 615 -15.62 -24.58 0.23
N ARG A 616 -14.84 -23.50 0.29
CA ARG A 616 -14.39 -22.75 -0.89
C ARG A 616 -13.13 -23.35 -1.51
N GLN A 617 -12.26 -23.98 -0.71
CA GLN A 617 -11.09 -24.73 -1.19
C GLN A 617 -11.50 -25.78 -2.23
N VAL A 618 -12.53 -26.57 -1.90
CA VAL A 618 -13.04 -27.65 -2.76
C VAL A 618 -13.51 -27.10 -4.09
N THR A 619 -14.29 -26.03 -4.08
CA THR A 619 -14.87 -25.41 -5.28
C THR A 619 -13.82 -24.73 -6.16
N ALA A 620 -12.86 -24.01 -5.56
CA ALA A 620 -11.83 -23.30 -6.30
C ALA A 620 -10.83 -24.28 -6.95
N TYR A 621 -10.39 -25.30 -6.21
CA TYR A 621 -9.43 -26.27 -6.73
C TYR A 621 -10.07 -27.26 -7.71
N SER A 622 -11.36 -27.59 -7.57
CA SER A 622 -12.06 -28.43 -8.56
C SER A 622 -12.08 -27.77 -9.94
N SER A 623 -12.26 -26.44 -10.00
CA SER A 623 -12.22 -25.68 -11.26
C SER A 623 -10.86 -25.77 -11.97
N LEU A 624 -9.75 -25.81 -11.23
CA LEU A 624 -8.41 -26.06 -11.79
C LEU A 624 -8.33 -27.46 -12.42
N LEU A 625 -8.79 -28.48 -11.71
CA LEU A 625 -8.71 -29.87 -12.16
C LEU A 625 -9.61 -30.12 -13.38
N GLU A 626 -10.77 -29.48 -13.46
CA GLU A 626 -11.65 -29.48 -14.64
C GLU A 626 -10.95 -28.94 -15.89
N SER A 627 -10.09 -27.93 -15.73
CA SER A 627 -9.30 -27.36 -16.84
C SER A 627 -8.09 -28.20 -17.26
N THR A 628 -7.68 -29.17 -16.44
CA THR A 628 -6.44 -29.95 -16.64
C THR A 628 -6.75 -31.29 -17.30
N THR A 629 -6.45 -31.42 -18.60
CA THR A 629 -6.70 -32.65 -19.38
C THR A 629 -5.53 -33.64 -19.39
N GLU A 630 -4.31 -33.22 -19.04
CA GLU A 630 -3.11 -34.07 -19.15
C GLU A 630 -2.84 -34.92 -17.88
N PRO A 631 -2.77 -36.26 -17.97
CA PRO A 631 -2.72 -37.16 -16.81
C PRO A 631 -1.48 -36.99 -15.91
N LEU A 632 -0.33 -36.62 -16.49
CA LEU A 632 0.89 -36.35 -15.70
C LEU A 632 0.73 -35.08 -14.85
N GLN A 633 0.13 -34.04 -15.44
CA GLN A 633 -0.14 -32.78 -14.76
C GLN A 633 -1.22 -32.94 -13.69
N GLN A 634 -2.26 -33.73 -13.97
CA GLN A 634 -3.29 -34.11 -13.00
C GLN A 634 -2.68 -34.76 -11.75
N LYS A 635 -1.79 -35.74 -11.93
CA LYS A 635 -1.10 -36.39 -10.82
C LYS A 635 -0.25 -35.40 -10.02
N LYS A 636 0.49 -34.52 -10.70
CA LYS A 636 1.28 -33.46 -10.05
C LYS A 636 0.41 -32.52 -9.22
N CYS A 637 -0.74 -32.09 -9.74
CA CYS A 637 -1.69 -31.25 -9.00
C CYS A 637 -2.19 -31.95 -7.73
N LEU A 638 -2.55 -33.23 -7.79
CA LEU A 638 -2.97 -33.99 -6.61
C LEU A 638 -1.86 -34.14 -5.56
N GLU A 639 -0.61 -34.33 -6.00
CA GLU A 639 0.56 -34.35 -5.11
C GLU A 639 0.74 -33.01 -4.40
N LEU A 640 0.68 -31.89 -5.15
CA LEU A 640 0.76 -30.53 -4.59
C LEU A 640 -0.39 -30.21 -3.62
N ALA A 641 -1.61 -30.65 -3.95
CA ALA A 641 -2.77 -30.48 -3.07
C ALA A 641 -2.55 -31.18 -1.73
N ARG A 642 -1.98 -32.40 -1.76
CA ARG A 642 -1.64 -33.16 -0.56
C ARG A 642 -0.54 -32.48 0.26
N GLU A 643 0.48 -31.94 -0.40
CA GLU A 643 1.56 -31.18 0.28
C GLU A 643 1.05 -29.92 0.97
N CYS A 644 0.06 -29.25 0.39
CA CYS A 644 -0.57 -28.04 0.96
C CYS A 644 -1.72 -28.35 1.94
N GLY A 645 -1.95 -29.61 2.31
CA GLY A 645 -2.99 -29.99 3.28
C GLY A 645 -4.44 -29.86 2.77
N LEU A 646 -4.65 -29.75 1.46
CA LEU A 646 -5.99 -29.67 0.87
C LEU A 646 -6.71 -31.02 0.96
N ASP A 647 -8.04 -30.98 1.11
CA ASP A 647 -8.87 -32.18 1.10
C ASP A 647 -9.05 -32.73 -0.33
N VAL A 648 -8.04 -33.48 -0.79
CA VAL A 648 -8.01 -34.18 -2.09
C VAL A 648 -9.26 -35.03 -2.28
N ALA A 649 -9.79 -35.56 -1.18
CA ALA A 649 -10.92 -36.45 -1.19
C ALA A 649 -12.23 -35.76 -1.55
N SER A 650 -12.50 -34.61 -0.94
CA SER A 650 -13.66 -33.79 -1.30
C SER A 650 -13.49 -33.12 -2.66
N ILE A 651 -12.27 -32.69 -3.01
CA ILE A 651 -11.95 -32.06 -4.30
C ILE A 651 -12.26 -33.01 -5.47
N THR A 652 -11.69 -34.22 -5.48
CA THR A 652 -11.89 -35.19 -6.58
C THR A 652 -13.35 -35.60 -6.72
N LYS A 653 -14.05 -35.78 -5.60
CA LYS A 653 -15.50 -36.03 -5.59
C LYS A 653 -16.29 -34.89 -6.21
N GLN A 654 -15.94 -33.63 -5.90
CA GLN A 654 -16.61 -32.47 -6.46
C GLN A 654 -16.42 -32.38 -7.97
N VAL A 655 -15.20 -32.58 -8.48
CA VAL A 655 -14.91 -32.59 -9.94
C VAL A 655 -15.79 -33.58 -10.69
N VAL A 656 -15.93 -34.80 -10.14
CA VAL A 656 -16.77 -35.84 -10.77
C VAL A 656 -18.25 -35.46 -10.75
N THR A 657 -18.72 -34.97 -9.61
CA THR A 657 -20.12 -34.56 -9.45
C THR A 657 -20.47 -33.39 -10.37
N THR A 658 -19.62 -32.37 -10.44
CA THR A 658 -19.82 -31.20 -11.31
C THR A 658 -19.85 -31.60 -12.78
N THR A 659 -18.91 -32.44 -13.24
CA THR A 659 -18.86 -32.85 -14.65
C THR A 659 -20.08 -33.70 -15.05
N GLN A 660 -20.58 -34.54 -14.14
CA GLN A 660 -21.80 -35.33 -14.39
C GLN A 660 -23.06 -34.45 -14.45
N LEU A 661 -23.13 -33.39 -13.64
CA LEU A 661 -24.28 -32.46 -13.59
C LEU A 661 -24.29 -31.45 -14.74
N LEU A 662 -23.13 -31.04 -15.26
CA LEU A 662 -23.03 -30.02 -16.32
C LEU A 662 -23.53 -30.50 -17.70
N GLN A 663 -23.88 -31.76 -17.86
CA GLN A 663 -24.30 -32.37 -19.13
C GLN A 663 -25.60 -33.18 -19.00
N GLU A 664 -26.60 -32.61 -18.33
CA GLU A 664 -28.00 -33.02 -18.53
C GLU A 664 -28.49 -32.48 -19.90
N ASP A 665 -27.92 -32.98 -20.99
CA ASP A 665 -28.67 -32.97 -22.25
C ASP A 665 -29.87 -33.91 -22.02
N VAL A 666 -31.07 -33.38 -22.15
CA VAL A 666 -32.33 -34.15 -22.19
C VAL A 666 -32.15 -35.25 -23.22
N VAL A 667 -31.78 -36.46 -22.79
CA VAL A 667 -31.56 -37.57 -23.71
C VAL A 667 -32.93 -37.94 -24.28
N PRO A 668 -33.22 -37.68 -25.56
CA PRO A 668 -34.47 -38.13 -26.14
C PRO A 668 -34.39 -39.66 -26.13
N PHE A 669 -35.38 -40.33 -25.55
CA PHE A 669 -35.51 -41.78 -25.65
C PHE A 669 -35.30 -42.20 -27.12
N PRO A 670 -34.27 -43.00 -27.45
CA PRO A 670 -34.06 -43.42 -28.82
C PRO A 670 -35.28 -44.24 -29.27
N MET A 671 -36.02 -43.76 -30.27
CA MET A 671 -37.11 -44.52 -30.88
C MET A 671 -36.61 -45.73 -31.69
N ASP A 672 -35.30 -45.82 -31.95
CA ASP A 672 -34.70 -46.85 -32.78
C ASP A 672 -33.64 -47.66 -31.99
N LEU A 673 -33.97 -48.92 -31.70
CA LEU A 673 -33.20 -49.84 -30.84
C LEU A 673 -31.98 -50.48 -31.55
N ALA A 674 -31.81 -50.23 -32.85
CA ALA A 674 -30.87 -50.96 -33.71
C ALA A 674 -29.54 -50.24 -33.99
N HIS A 675 -29.35 -49.01 -33.53
CA HIS A 675 -28.14 -48.23 -33.80
C HIS A 675 -27.36 -47.94 -32.52
N ASP A 676 -26.09 -48.36 -32.46
CA ASP A 676 -25.13 -47.92 -31.44
C ASP A 676 -24.75 -46.47 -31.76
N PRO A 677 -25.17 -45.47 -30.97
CA PRO A 677 -24.95 -44.07 -31.31
C PRO A 677 -23.48 -43.63 -31.20
N GLY A 678 -22.56 -44.54 -30.83
CA GLY A 678 -21.15 -44.23 -30.66
C GLY A 678 -20.87 -43.41 -29.39
N ILE A 679 -19.59 -43.27 -29.06
CA ILE A 679 -19.12 -42.50 -27.89
C ILE A 679 -18.87 -41.06 -28.36
N SER A 680 -19.63 -40.10 -27.84
CA SER A 680 -19.43 -38.68 -28.12
C SER A 680 -18.22 -38.13 -27.36
N GLU A 681 -17.77 -36.92 -27.72
CA GLU A 681 -16.72 -36.22 -26.96
C GLU A 681 -17.17 -35.88 -25.52
N SER A 682 -18.46 -35.62 -25.31
CA SER A 682 -19.04 -35.46 -23.97
C SER A 682 -19.01 -36.76 -23.15
N ASP A 683 -19.38 -37.89 -23.76
CA ASP A 683 -19.29 -39.20 -23.12
C ASP A 683 -17.85 -39.54 -22.73
N ARG A 684 -16.88 -39.23 -23.60
CA ARG A 684 -15.45 -39.43 -23.35
C ARG A 684 -14.99 -38.67 -22.10
N LYS A 685 -15.39 -37.39 -21.97
CA LYS A 685 -15.09 -36.59 -20.76
C LYS A 685 -15.69 -37.21 -19.49
N LYS A 686 -16.93 -37.74 -19.54
CA LYS A 686 -17.55 -38.45 -18.41
C LYS A 686 -16.76 -39.70 -18.00
N ILE A 687 -16.27 -40.46 -18.98
CA ILE A 687 -15.45 -41.66 -18.76
C ILE A 687 -14.08 -41.31 -18.18
N ASP A 688 -13.44 -40.23 -18.66
CA ASP A 688 -12.11 -39.81 -18.22
C ASP A 688 -12.12 -39.18 -16.83
N VAL A 689 -13.20 -38.47 -16.46
CA VAL A 689 -13.34 -37.89 -15.13
C VAL A 689 -13.45 -38.94 -14.01
N LEU A 690 -13.85 -40.17 -14.32
CA LEU A 690 -13.83 -41.25 -13.33
C LEU A 690 -12.40 -41.61 -12.88
N ASP A 691 -11.38 -41.34 -13.69
CA ASP A 691 -9.98 -41.62 -13.35
C ASP A 691 -9.56 -40.87 -12.06
N TRP A 692 -10.14 -39.69 -11.81
CA TRP A 692 -9.93 -38.92 -10.59
C TRP A 692 -10.26 -39.69 -9.30
N LEU A 693 -11.32 -40.51 -9.32
CA LEU A 693 -11.74 -41.29 -8.14
C LEU A 693 -10.93 -42.57 -7.93
N PHE A 694 -10.20 -43.02 -8.96
CA PHE A 694 -9.38 -44.23 -8.87
C PHE A 694 -7.95 -43.96 -8.35
N TYR A 695 -7.53 -42.69 -8.23
CA TYR A 695 -6.22 -42.32 -7.69
C TYR A 695 -6.05 -42.68 -6.21
N GLU A 696 -7.11 -42.60 -5.40
CA GLU A 696 -7.03 -42.94 -3.98
C GLU A 696 -7.98 -44.09 -3.61
N GLU A 697 -7.45 -45.07 -2.87
CA GLU A 697 -8.22 -46.23 -2.41
C GLU A 697 -9.38 -45.84 -1.48
N VAL A 698 -9.29 -44.67 -0.83
CA VAL A 698 -10.33 -44.17 0.09
C VAL A 698 -11.65 -43.87 -0.65
N HIS A 699 -11.59 -43.55 -1.94
CA HIS A 699 -12.77 -43.23 -2.77
C HIS A 699 -13.36 -44.41 -3.51
N ARG A 700 -12.87 -45.63 -3.27
CA ARG A 700 -13.29 -46.78 -4.06
C ARG A 700 -14.80 -47.03 -4.02
N ASP A 701 -15.45 -46.69 -2.90
CA ASP A 701 -16.91 -46.76 -2.73
C ASP A 701 -17.66 -45.71 -3.55
N GLU A 702 -17.19 -44.45 -3.58
CA GLU A 702 -17.73 -43.39 -4.43
C GLU A 702 -17.46 -43.68 -5.91
N ALA A 703 -16.25 -44.12 -6.26
CA ALA A 703 -15.85 -44.51 -7.61
C ALA A 703 -16.77 -45.59 -8.17
N LEU A 704 -17.04 -46.64 -7.39
CA LEU A 704 -17.94 -47.73 -7.78
C LEU A 704 -19.35 -47.21 -8.05
N ARG A 705 -19.87 -46.36 -7.15
CA ARG A 705 -21.22 -45.81 -7.28
C ARG A 705 -21.36 -44.92 -8.52
N GLN A 706 -20.39 -44.03 -8.74
CA GLN A 706 -20.41 -43.12 -9.89
C GLN A 706 -20.21 -43.88 -11.21
N SER A 707 -19.40 -44.94 -11.20
CA SER A 707 -19.25 -45.83 -12.34
C SER A 707 -20.55 -46.59 -12.64
N ASN A 708 -21.23 -47.13 -11.62
CA ASN A 708 -22.53 -47.78 -11.80
C ASN A 708 -23.58 -46.81 -12.34
N ALA A 709 -23.63 -45.57 -11.85
CA ALA A 709 -24.54 -44.54 -12.34
C ALA A 709 -24.28 -44.22 -13.83
N LEU A 710 -23.02 -44.04 -14.23
CA LEU A 710 -22.65 -43.79 -15.62
C LEU A 710 -22.94 -44.99 -16.54
N ILE A 711 -22.70 -46.22 -16.04
CA ILE A 711 -23.05 -47.44 -16.78
C ILE A 711 -24.57 -47.52 -16.98
N ARG A 712 -25.37 -47.21 -15.95
CA ARG A 712 -26.84 -47.15 -16.10
C ARG A 712 -27.27 -46.14 -17.16
N GLU A 713 -26.65 -44.97 -17.19
CA GLU A 713 -26.90 -43.95 -18.22
C GLU A 713 -26.58 -44.49 -19.63
N PHE A 714 -25.39 -45.08 -19.82
CA PHE A 714 -25.01 -45.63 -21.12
C PHE A 714 -25.88 -46.82 -21.56
N LEU A 715 -26.25 -47.70 -20.63
CA LEU A 715 -27.13 -48.83 -20.91
C LEU A 715 -28.55 -48.38 -21.30
N ALA A 716 -29.08 -47.33 -20.66
CA ALA A 716 -30.39 -46.77 -21.01
C ALA A 716 -30.44 -46.23 -22.46
N VAL A 717 -29.29 -45.81 -23.00
CA VAL A 717 -29.15 -45.24 -24.36
C VAL A 717 -28.53 -46.25 -25.34
N ASN A 718 -28.41 -47.53 -24.97
CA ASN A 718 -27.77 -48.59 -25.77
C ASN A 718 -26.30 -48.34 -26.18
N LYS A 719 -25.57 -47.51 -25.42
CA LYS A 719 -24.12 -47.26 -25.62
C LYS A 719 -23.26 -48.35 -24.96
N TYR A 720 -23.34 -49.57 -25.46
CA TYR A 720 -22.68 -50.73 -24.85
C TYR A 720 -21.15 -50.61 -24.78
N ARG A 721 -20.52 -49.99 -25.79
CA ARG A 721 -19.06 -49.77 -25.80
C ARG A 721 -18.62 -48.83 -24.68
N GLY A 722 -19.37 -47.75 -24.43
CA GLY A 722 -19.09 -46.83 -23.32
C GLY A 722 -19.26 -47.50 -21.97
N ALA A 723 -20.31 -48.32 -21.80
CA ALA A 723 -20.52 -49.11 -20.59
C ALA A 723 -19.38 -50.12 -20.32
N ASP A 724 -18.88 -50.80 -21.36
CA ASP A 724 -17.75 -51.72 -21.24
C ASP A 724 -16.44 -50.98 -20.93
N GLU A 725 -16.22 -49.80 -21.51
CA GLU A 725 -15.04 -48.97 -21.25
C GLU A 725 -15.00 -48.48 -19.79
N VAL A 726 -16.13 -48.00 -19.25
CA VAL A 726 -16.25 -47.65 -17.83
C VAL A 726 -16.01 -48.87 -16.94
N PHE A 727 -16.59 -50.02 -17.28
CA PHE A 727 -16.43 -51.24 -16.50
C PHE A 727 -14.97 -51.71 -16.46
N GLN A 728 -14.24 -51.61 -17.58
CA GLN A 728 -12.82 -51.97 -17.65
C GLN A 728 -11.92 -51.05 -16.83
N LYS A 729 -12.31 -49.79 -16.61
CA LYS A 729 -11.58 -48.86 -15.74
C LYS A 729 -11.69 -49.23 -14.26
N ILE A 730 -12.76 -49.91 -13.84
CA ILE A 730 -12.94 -50.34 -12.45
C ILE A 730 -11.95 -51.47 -12.14
N PRO A 731 -11.01 -51.31 -11.20
CA PRO A 731 -10.04 -52.37 -10.96
C PRO A 731 -10.67 -53.55 -10.22
N SER A 732 -10.21 -54.76 -10.51
CA SER A 732 -10.83 -56.01 -10.04
C SER A 732 -10.77 -56.22 -8.52
N ASP A 733 -9.85 -55.53 -7.83
CA ASP A 733 -9.72 -55.55 -6.38
C ASP A 733 -10.72 -54.65 -5.64
N THR A 734 -11.54 -53.87 -6.37
CA THR A 734 -12.43 -52.84 -5.82
C THR A 734 -13.30 -53.34 -4.67
N VAL A 735 -13.98 -54.49 -4.83
CA VAL A 735 -14.84 -55.06 -3.77
C VAL A 735 -14.03 -55.42 -2.51
N THR A 736 -12.80 -55.91 -2.69
CA THR A 736 -11.91 -56.29 -1.58
C THR A 736 -11.40 -55.05 -0.84
N VAL A 737 -11.01 -54.00 -1.58
CA VAL A 737 -10.53 -52.73 -1.03
C VAL A 737 -11.66 -52.02 -0.26
N ILE A 738 -12.87 -51.96 -0.81
CA ILE A 738 -14.05 -51.38 -0.16
C ILE A 738 -14.32 -52.09 1.18
N THR A 739 -14.35 -53.43 1.17
CA THR A 739 -14.62 -54.22 2.37
C THR A 739 -13.55 -54.03 3.44
N ARG A 740 -12.27 -53.95 3.02
CA ARG A 740 -11.14 -53.67 3.90
C ARG A 740 -11.24 -52.27 4.52
N ASN A 741 -11.47 -51.24 3.70
CA ASN A 741 -11.57 -49.85 4.15
C ASN A 741 -12.76 -49.64 5.09
N TRP A 742 -13.88 -50.31 4.84
CA TRP A 742 -15.03 -50.35 5.74
C TRP A 742 -14.68 -50.98 7.10
N SER A 743 -14.04 -52.16 7.08
CA SER A 743 -13.63 -52.86 8.30
C SER A 743 -12.63 -52.07 9.14
N ALA A 744 -11.75 -51.28 8.49
CA ALA A 744 -10.80 -50.42 9.18
C ALA A 744 -11.47 -49.23 9.89
N LYS A 745 -12.52 -48.62 9.29
CA LYS A 745 -13.25 -47.49 9.88
C LYS A 745 -14.27 -47.93 10.93
N ASN A 746 -14.98 -49.02 10.70
CA ASN A 746 -16.17 -49.39 11.47
C ASN A 746 -16.06 -50.77 12.17
N GLY A 747 -14.86 -51.35 12.23
CA GLY A 747 -14.60 -52.63 12.89
C GLY A 747 -15.38 -53.80 12.28
N SER A 748 -16.03 -54.60 13.12
CA SER A 748 -16.81 -55.78 12.71
C SER A 748 -18.27 -55.48 12.32
N SER A 749 -18.62 -54.20 12.13
CA SER A 749 -19.98 -53.84 11.74
C SER A 749 -20.30 -54.27 10.29
N PRO A 750 -21.52 -54.74 10.01
CA PRO A 750 -21.93 -55.11 8.67
C PRO A 750 -21.84 -53.91 7.71
N LEU A 751 -21.59 -54.19 6.43
CA LEU A 751 -21.59 -53.18 5.37
C LEU A 751 -22.92 -52.41 5.36
N SER A 752 -22.85 -51.10 5.11
CA SER A 752 -24.06 -50.30 4.91
C SER A 752 -24.92 -50.88 3.79
N HIS A 753 -26.24 -50.83 3.96
CA HIS A 753 -27.21 -51.28 2.95
C HIS A 753 -26.97 -50.63 1.58
N ARG A 754 -26.55 -49.36 1.57
CA ARG A 754 -26.22 -48.63 0.34
C ARG A 754 -25.02 -49.26 -0.38
N LEU A 755 -23.94 -49.51 0.36
CA LEU A 755 -22.71 -50.07 -0.20
C LEU A 755 -22.91 -51.50 -0.70
N MET A 756 -23.72 -52.30 0.00
CA MET A 756 -24.13 -53.63 -0.46
C MET A 756 -24.92 -53.55 -1.78
N SER A 757 -25.80 -52.56 -1.92
CA SER A 757 -26.53 -52.32 -3.17
C SER A 757 -25.59 -51.97 -4.32
N ASP A 758 -24.63 -51.06 -4.09
CA ASP A 758 -23.66 -50.65 -5.10
C ASP A 758 -22.78 -51.83 -5.57
N ILE A 759 -22.35 -52.69 -4.64
CA ILE A 759 -21.60 -53.93 -4.96
C ILE A 759 -22.47 -54.93 -5.74
N HIS A 760 -23.73 -55.11 -5.32
CA HIS A 760 -24.65 -56.02 -6.00
C HIS A 760 -24.94 -55.56 -7.43
N GLU A 761 -25.13 -54.25 -7.64
CA GLU A 761 -25.30 -53.65 -8.95
C GLU A 761 -24.07 -53.88 -9.84
N TYR A 762 -22.86 -53.67 -9.31
CA TYR A 762 -21.62 -53.94 -10.04
C TYR A 762 -21.50 -55.39 -10.53
N VAL A 763 -21.79 -56.37 -9.66
CA VAL A 763 -21.77 -57.80 -10.04
C VAL A 763 -22.86 -58.13 -11.06
N SER A 764 -24.02 -57.47 -10.94
CA SER A 764 -25.13 -57.64 -11.89
C SER A 764 -24.76 -57.09 -13.28
N ILE A 765 -24.11 -55.92 -13.33
CA ILE A 765 -23.59 -55.32 -14.56
C ILE A 765 -22.51 -56.23 -15.18
N GLU A 766 -21.60 -56.78 -14.38
CA GLU A 766 -20.58 -57.72 -14.85
C GLU A 766 -21.22 -58.94 -15.55
N ALA A 767 -22.24 -59.54 -14.92
CA ALA A 767 -22.97 -60.66 -15.49
C ALA A 767 -23.68 -60.28 -16.80
N TYR A 768 -24.29 -59.09 -16.85
CA TYR A 768 -24.97 -58.57 -18.03
C TYR A 768 -24.00 -58.32 -19.20
N LEU A 769 -22.89 -57.64 -18.97
CA LEU A 769 -21.87 -57.38 -20.01
C LEU A 769 -21.24 -58.68 -20.51
N LYS A 770 -20.98 -59.65 -19.63
CA LYS A 770 -20.54 -61.00 -20.04
C LYS A 770 -21.57 -61.71 -20.91
N ALA A 771 -22.86 -61.62 -20.56
CA ALA A 771 -23.93 -62.23 -21.35
C ALA A 771 -24.02 -61.61 -22.76
N ILE A 772 -23.87 -60.29 -22.90
CA ILE A 772 -23.81 -59.61 -24.20
C ILE A 772 -22.59 -60.09 -25.00
N LYS A 773 -21.41 -60.17 -24.38
CA LYS A 773 -20.20 -60.67 -25.06
C LYS A 773 -20.39 -62.10 -25.56
N PHE A 774 -20.93 -62.99 -24.74
CA PHE A 774 -21.22 -64.37 -25.15
C PHE A 774 -22.29 -64.46 -26.24
N PHE A 775 -23.32 -63.61 -26.17
CA PHE A 775 -24.34 -63.52 -27.22
C PHE A 775 -23.74 -63.06 -28.54
N ASN A 776 -22.90 -62.01 -28.54
CA ASN A 776 -22.25 -61.51 -29.75
C ASN A 776 -21.28 -62.55 -30.34
N LEU A 777 -20.50 -63.24 -29.51
CA LEU A 777 -19.64 -64.35 -29.94
C LEU A 777 -20.46 -65.48 -30.56
N TRP A 778 -21.58 -65.85 -29.94
CA TRP A 778 -22.50 -66.84 -30.49
C TRP A 778 -23.12 -66.36 -31.81
N PHE A 779 -23.56 -65.10 -31.89
CA PHE A 779 -24.20 -64.51 -33.06
C PHE A 779 -23.24 -64.45 -34.25
N GLU A 780 -22.01 -63.99 -34.02
CA GLU A 780 -20.92 -64.01 -35.01
C GLU A 780 -20.60 -65.44 -35.44
N HIS A 781 -20.47 -66.38 -34.50
CA HIS A 781 -20.21 -67.78 -34.86
C HIS A 781 -21.38 -68.39 -35.67
N PHE A 782 -22.62 -68.09 -35.30
CA PHE A 782 -23.81 -68.59 -35.96
C PHE A 782 -24.00 -68.03 -37.37
N HIS A 783 -23.70 -66.75 -37.58
CA HIS A 783 -23.91 -66.07 -38.87
C HIS A 783 -22.67 -66.02 -39.78
N LEU A 784 -21.47 -65.84 -39.22
CA LEU A 784 -20.22 -65.69 -39.99
C LEU A 784 -19.41 -66.99 -40.06
N SER A 785 -19.48 -67.82 -39.02
CA SER A 785 -18.70 -69.09 -38.95
C SER A 785 -19.50 -70.32 -39.36
N ARG A 786 -20.70 -70.12 -39.94
CA ARG A 786 -21.48 -71.24 -40.47
C ARG A 786 -20.71 -71.88 -41.63
N PRO A 787 -20.42 -73.20 -41.60
CA PRO A 787 -19.76 -73.87 -42.69
C PRO A 787 -20.52 -73.63 -43.99
N VAL A 788 -19.84 -73.15 -45.03
CA VAL A 788 -20.46 -72.96 -46.34
C VAL A 788 -20.74 -74.33 -46.93
N SER A 789 -21.98 -74.60 -47.32
CA SER A 789 -22.31 -75.87 -47.98
C SER A 789 -21.55 -75.98 -49.29
N PRO A 790 -20.87 -77.11 -49.56
CA PRO A 790 -20.13 -77.29 -50.81
C PRO A 790 -21.09 -77.14 -52.00
N SER A 791 -20.73 -76.26 -52.95
CA SER A 791 -21.56 -75.99 -54.12
C SER A 791 -21.45 -77.15 -55.11
N ASN A 792 -22.57 -77.80 -55.40
CA ASN A 792 -22.63 -78.92 -56.34
C ASN A 792 -22.55 -78.36 -57.78
N GLY A 793 -21.34 -78.27 -58.33
CA GLY A 793 -21.12 -77.93 -59.73
C GLY A 793 -21.61 -79.09 -60.61
N GLY A 794 -22.86 -79.01 -61.08
CA GLY A 794 -23.46 -80.06 -61.90
C GLY A 794 -22.58 -80.46 -63.09
N THR A 795 -22.37 -81.76 -63.24
CA THR A 795 -21.58 -82.44 -64.31
C THR A 795 -20.07 -82.21 -64.32
N GLY A 796 -19.42 -82.34 -63.17
CA GLY A 796 -17.96 -82.46 -63.05
C GLY A 796 -17.44 -83.91 -63.19
N GLY A 797 -16.20 -84.09 -63.65
CA GLY A 797 -15.56 -85.41 -63.82
C GLY A 797 -15.26 -86.13 -62.49
N PHE A 798 -14.87 -87.41 -62.51
CA PHE A 798 -14.63 -88.25 -61.31
C PHE A 798 -13.76 -87.59 -60.22
N MET A 799 -12.78 -86.76 -60.61
CA MET A 799 -11.92 -86.03 -59.68
C MET A 799 -12.64 -84.89 -58.92
N GLU A 800 -13.59 -84.21 -59.55
CA GLU A 800 -14.45 -83.20 -58.89
C GLU A 800 -15.45 -83.86 -57.94
N GLN A 801 -15.92 -85.06 -58.27
CA GLN A 801 -16.83 -85.80 -57.42
C GLN A 801 -16.15 -86.28 -56.13
N VAL A 802 -14.91 -86.79 -56.22
CA VAL A 802 -14.10 -87.15 -55.04
C VAL A 802 -13.72 -85.90 -54.21
N ALA A 803 -13.50 -84.75 -54.85
CA ALA A 803 -13.26 -83.49 -54.15
C ALA A 803 -14.51 -82.96 -53.44
N PHE A 804 -15.67 -83.08 -54.08
CA PHE A 804 -16.97 -82.77 -53.49
C PHE A 804 -17.27 -83.70 -52.30
N ASP A 805 -17.04 -85.01 -52.43
CA ASP A 805 -17.24 -85.98 -51.34
C ASP A 805 -16.33 -85.67 -50.13
N ARG A 806 -15.05 -85.35 -50.37
CA ARG A 806 -14.14 -84.91 -49.28
C ARG A 806 -14.53 -83.56 -48.66
N GLN A 807 -15.05 -82.62 -49.44
CA GLN A 807 -15.56 -81.35 -48.93
C GLN A 807 -16.88 -81.53 -48.16
N SER A 808 -17.69 -82.51 -48.57
CA SER A 808 -18.93 -82.92 -47.89
C SER A 808 -18.63 -83.58 -46.54
N GLU A 809 -17.67 -84.50 -46.51
CA GLU A 809 -17.19 -85.12 -45.27
C GLU A 809 -16.63 -84.08 -44.30
N LYS A 810 -15.84 -83.11 -44.79
CA LYS A 810 -15.33 -81.99 -43.98
C LYS A 810 -16.39 -80.98 -43.54
N HIS A 811 -17.50 -80.84 -44.27
CA HIS A 811 -18.62 -79.98 -43.88
C HIS A 811 -19.51 -80.63 -42.82
N GLN A 812 -19.56 -81.97 -42.78
CA GLN A 812 -20.30 -82.75 -41.78
C GLN A 812 -19.51 -82.96 -40.48
N SER A 813 -18.18 -82.95 -40.53
CA SER A 813 -17.29 -82.94 -39.36
C SER A 813 -17.22 -81.57 -38.72
#